data_AF-A0A4S1WSC8-F1
#
_entry.id   AF-A0A4S1WSC8-F1
#
_cell.length_a   1.000
_cell.length_b   1.000
_cell.length_c   1.000
_cell.angle_alpha   90.00
_cell.angle_beta   90.00
_cell.angle_gamma   90.00
#
_symmetry.space_group_name_H-M   'P 1'
#
loop_
_entity.id
_entity.type
_entity.pdbx_description
1 polymer ?
#
loop_
_entity_poly.entity_id
_entity_poly.type
_entity_poly.pdbx_seq_one_letter_code
_entity_poly.pdbx_strand_id
1 'polypeptide(L)'
;EGANLVLSGTNGSVANVIGDDSAQSVTIDGALTGGVSLGGGDDSLTMHLSGLLDGALDGGAGNDTLNLTLDGASSINGMFGFETANITGASPLTLTGDFGANQRINFAGNSDNELIVGAGATFAGTVDGGAGHDLLRVQSGDAQTRTVVASQILSFEDLISEGAGTLALTAGNYSFENVAVNGGNLELGAGTTLGTNHGVIFDGADNRFTLGSGASVVGRVDGGAGNDTLALVQGAGTTRLLSTIDYSGFERLESSGSGNGELRIDRNASFANGVGLDGGVFNVVTGNTLTATVAGGANRESLIVGGRIEGDVDLGAGDDYLTIAGAGTITGTRSGGDGTDTLVFNTSGTYAAPTVFDAGSYASFEALNVEGGVVSFTGTGSYAAINIAGGRLIGQAGSVITATSPIQVSRGATFGSAGRVNGDIIVSGTLSPGASPGTMTVNGNVNFQPGSNLLLEVSPTASDLLNISGTLSIANGATMDITGVLHGTPGNRLDLVVAQGGINGRFTTINKSNDIFGFVVQNGNRLQIQSEFLNGDYPTNIGASIDYANEVLRGGYGVQAFTAALPVLVDAQGAIQQQAFAQLTPEPYGSAIQLGEENSLLLVDGVHGATATRGEGEGLYTFGQFLAGRADVKATNGLSGASASRVNNRGFFAGLGYGIGGGTQIGAFVGGLDSQQRIEWLGAKTELDALAAGVFGDTRLGGLGLHGLVGLNGGKAETSRRLLVNNHTGKAKYDLTSWIADLGVDYQVRLGAWTLAPKLGVTYVRTSRAAAAEQGLGDFSLSVDKGHRNSWFGEAAVAATGSFDLAGAKLTPYAQVGVRQLMGDARVPVTGQFTGAGSKITVDGIEREGTALRVALGLGIDLSEGVRLQAGYSGEFTGTERNSVMGGLSFRF
;
A
#
# COMPACT_ATOMS: atom_id res chain seq x y z
N GLU A 1 -59.03 -54.69 -57.13
CA GLU A 1 -59.23 -53.49 -56.30
C GLU A 1 -59.94 -53.90 -55.01
N GLY A 2 -59.18 -54.01 -53.91
CA GLY A 2 -59.71 -54.37 -52.57
C GLY A 2 -59.90 -55.86 -52.28
N ALA A 3 -59.37 -56.78 -53.08
CA ALA A 3 -59.41 -58.21 -52.80
C ALA A 3 -58.11 -58.66 -52.13
N ASN A 4 -58.21 -59.37 -51.00
CA ASN A 4 -57.05 -59.98 -50.35
C ASN A 4 -56.49 -61.09 -51.24
N LEU A 5 -55.17 -61.11 -51.44
CA LEU A 5 -54.48 -62.18 -52.13
C LEU A 5 -53.92 -63.16 -51.09
N VAL A 6 -54.51 -64.36 -51.00
CA VAL A 6 -54.01 -65.43 -50.12
C VAL A 6 -53.42 -66.54 -50.96
N LEU A 7 -52.13 -66.81 -50.77
CA LEU A 7 -51.37 -67.84 -51.47
C LEU A 7 -51.07 -68.99 -50.50
N SER A 8 -51.92 -70.03 -50.55
CA SER A 8 -51.82 -71.21 -49.69
C SER A 8 -51.41 -72.47 -50.48
N GLY A 9 -50.27 -73.10 -50.15
CA GLY A 9 -49.85 -74.39 -50.73
C GLY A 9 -48.37 -74.72 -50.55
N THR A 10 -48.02 -76.01 -50.43
CA THR A 10 -46.65 -76.47 -50.13
C THR A 10 -45.77 -76.74 -51.36
N ASN A 11 -46.34 -76.80 -52.57
CA ASN A 11 -45.67 -77.31 -53.78
C ASN A 11 -45.74 -76.34 -54.99
N GLY A 12 -46.16 -75.09 -54.81
CA GLY A 12 -46.28 -74.09 -55.88
C GLY A 12 -45.31 -72.93 -55.69
N SER A 13 -44.76 -72.39 -56.78
CA SER A 13 -43.88 -71.22 -56.79
C SER A 13 -44.60 -70.01 -57.37
N VAL A 14 -44.63 -68.90 -56.64
CA VAL A 14 -45.03 -67.59 -57.19
C VAL A 14 -43.77 -66.83 -57.60
N ALA A 15 -43.77 -66.35 -58.85
CA ALA A 15 -42.65 -65.59 -59.40
C ALA A 15 -42.61 -64.17 -58.79
N ASN A 16 -43.52 -63.27 -59.17
CA ASN A 16 -43.61 -61.94 -58.57
C ASN A 16 -45.06 -61.63 -58.19
N VAL A 17 -45.24 -60.94 -57.06
CA VAL A 17 -46.47 -60.22 -56.70
C VAL A 17 -46.24 -58.75 -57.02
N ILE A 18 -47.11 -58.14 -57.83
CA ILE A 18 -47.02 -56.74 -58.25
C ILE A 18 -48.38 -56.09 -57.97
N GLY A 19 -48.39 -55.10 -57.08
CA GLY A 19 -49.56 -54.30 -56.70
C GLY A 19 -49.75 -53.05 -57.57
N ASP A 20 -50.73 -52.24 -57.17
CA ASP A 20 -51.12 -50.96 -57.78
C ASP A 20 -51.10 -49.82 -56.73
N ASP A 21 -51.79 -48.69 -56.98
CA ASP A 21 -51.83 -47.54 -56.06
C ASP A 21 -52.96 -47.63 -54.99
N SER A 22 -53.65 -48.77 -54.88
CA SER A 22 -54.70 -49.00 -53.88
C SER A 22 -54.18 -49.84 -52.71
N ALA A 23 -54.71 -49.65 -51.49
CA ALA A 23 -54.33 -50.49 -50.35
C ALA A 23 -54.59 -51.99 -50.61
N GLN A 24 -53.56 -52.83 -50.49
CA GLN A 24 -53.61 -54.26 -50.71
C GLN A 24 -53.24 -55.08 -49.45
N SER A 25 -53.81 -56.28 -49.37
CA SER A 25 -53.49 -57.25 -48.33
C SER A 25 -53.08 -58.58 -48.97
N VAL A 26 -51.84 -58.98 -48.77
CA VAL A 26 -51.21 -60.18 -49.33
C VAL A 26 -50.81 -61.12 -48.20
N THR A 27 -51.24 -62.38 -48.26
CA THR A 27 -50.84 -63.45 -47.33
C THR A 27 -50.16 -64.56 -48.10
N ILE A 28 -48.97 -64.97 -47.65
CA ILE A 28 -48.14 -66.01 -48.25
C ILE A 28 -47.86 -67.09 -47.19
N ASP A 29 -48.59 -68.20 -47.27
CA ASP A 29 -48.43 -69.34 -46.35
C ASP A 29 -47.42 -70.40 -46.90
N GLY A 30 -46.91 -70.19 -48.12
CA GLY A 30 -45.97 -71.09 -48.81
C GLY A 30 -44.61 -70.45 -49.11
N ALA A 31 -43.72 -71.14 -49.83
CA ALA A 31 -42.41 -70.60 -50.20
C ALA A 31 -42.51 -69.53 -51.31
N LEU A 32 -42.11 -68.29 -51.00
CA LEU A 32 -41.92 -67.24 -52.00
C LEU A 32 -40.57 -67.44 -52.71
N THR A 33 -40.59 -67.52 -54.05
CA THR A 33 -39.38 -67.74 -54.87
C THR A 33 -38.94 -66.52 -55.69
N GLY A 34 -39.70 -65.43 -55.69
CA GLY A 34 -39.30 -64.15 -56.30
C GLY A 34 -39.81 -62.94 -55.50
N GLY A 35 -40.12 -61.81 -56.14
CA GLY A 35 -40.32 -60.52 -55.45
C GLY A 35 -41.77 -60.17 -55.10
N VAL A 36 -41.94 -59.24 -54.16
CA VAL A 36 -43.23 -58.57 -53.86
C VAL A 36 -43.00 -57.07 -53.97
N SER A 37 -43.76 -56.39 -54.82
CA SER A 37 -43.76 -54.92 -54.92
C SER A 37 -45.21 -54.46 -54.84
N LEU A 38 -45.57 -53.72 -53.79
CA LEU A 38 -46.97 -53.42 -53.47
C LEU A 38 -47.46 -52.11 -54.12
N GLY A 39 -46.56 -51.15 -54.36
CA GLY A 39 -46.86 -49.98 -55.17
C GLY A 39 -47.17 -48.75 -54.32
N GLY A 40 -48.40 -48.27 -54.31
CA GLY A 40 -48.81 -47.16 -53.44
C GLY A 40 -50.07 -47.50 -52.65
N GLY A 41 -50.30 -46.80 -51.55
CA GLY A 41 -51.38 -47.13 -50.62
C GLY A 41 -50.82 -47.65 -49.29
N ASP A 42 -51.67 -47.88 -48.30
CA ASP A 42 -51.25 -48.50 -47.04
C ASP A 42 -51.42 -50.02 -47.17
N ASP A 43 -50.34 -50.73 -47.45
CA ASP A 43 -50.36 -52.14 -47.81
C ASP A 43 -49.99 -53.07 -46.65
N SER A 44 -50.35 -54.35 -46.75
CA SER A 44 -49.95 -55.37 -45.77
C SER A 44 -49.51 -56.68 -46.41
N LEU A 45 -48.32 -57.16 -46.03
CA LEU A 45 -47.76 -58.45 -46.40
C LEU A 45 -47.67 -59.35 -45.16
N THR A 46 -48.31 -60.52 -45.19
CA THR A 46 -48.28 -61.52 -44.11
C THR A 46 -47.58 -62.79 -44.59
N MET A 47 -46.57 -63.27 -43.85
CA MET A 47 -45.82 -64.47 -44.22
C MET A 47 -45.17 -65.17 -43.03
N HIS A 48 -44.81 -66.44 -43.24
CA HIS A 48 -43.99 -67.23 -42.32
C HIS A 48 -42.50 -67.10 -42.67
N LEU A 49 -41.63 -67.07 -41.67
CA LEU A 49 -40.18 -66.93 -41.85
C LEU A 49 -39.40 -67.91 -40.96
N SER A 50 -38.45 -68.61 -41.58
CA SER A 50 -37.43 -69.41 -40.91
C SER A 50 -36.10 -69.23 -41.67
N GLY A 51 -35.26 -68.32 -41.21
CA GLY A 51 -33.97 -67.97 -41.82
C GLY A 51 -33.94 -66.54 -42.37
N LEU A 52 -33.13 -66.29 -43.39
CA LEU A 52 -32.99 -64.95 -43.98
C LEU A 52 -34.24 -64.59 -44.79
N LEU A 53 -34.84 -63.43 -44.49
CA LEU A 53 -35.79 -62.77 -45.36
C LEU A 53 -35.03 -62.17 -46.53
N ASP A 54 -34.91 -62.97 -47.59
CA ASP A 54 -34.27 -62.63 -48.85
C ASP A 54 -35.33 -62.60 -49.97
N GLY A 55 -35.21 -61.63 -50.86
CA GLY A 55 -36.19 -61.34 -51.91
C GLY A 55 -36.27 -59.86 -52.25
N ALA A 56 -36.70 -59.54 -53.47
CA ALA A 56 -37.02 -58.16 -53.86
C ALA A 56 -38.39 -57.78 -53.28
N LEU A 57 -38.42 -57.54 -51.96
CA LEU A 57 -39.57 -56.97 -51.25
C LEU A 57 -39.53 -55.44 -51.35
N ASP A 58 -40.69 -54.84 -51.61
CA ASP A 58 -40.87 -53.40 -51.70
C ASP A 58 -42.29 -53.04 -51.24
N GLY A 59 -42.41 -52.43 -50.06
CA GLY A 59 -43.65 -51.89 -49.53
C GLY A 59 -44.21 -50.77 -50.41
N GLY A 60 -43.34 -49.98 -51.04
CA GLY A 60 -43.76 -48.90 -51.91
C GLY A 60 -44.00 -47.59 -51.15
N ALA A 61 -45.08 -46.87 -51.51
CA ALA A 61 -45.40 -45.56 -50.96
C ALA A 61 -46.70 -45.59 -50.13
N GLY A 62 -46.59 -45.40 -48.82
CA GLY A 62 -47.72 -45.34 -47.91
C GLY A 62 -47.26 -45.61 -46.48
N ASN A 63 -48.13 -46.19 -45.66
CA ASN A 63 -47.77 -46.79 -44.38
C ASN A 63 -47.95 -48.30 -44.47
N ASP A 64 -46.88 -49.00 -44.80
CA ASP A 64 -46.92 -50.41 -45.14
C ASP A 64 -46.58 -51.31 -43.95
N THR A 65 -47.26 -52.45 -43.86
CA THR A 65 -47.17 -53.38 -42.74
C THR A 65 -46.71 -54.79 -43.14
N LEU A 66 -45.56 -55.21 -42.63
CA LEU A 66 -45.01 -56.55 -42.76
C LEU A 66 -45.35 -57.42 -41.52
N ASN A 67 -46.28 -58.36 -41.64
CA ASN A 67 -46.59 -59.33 -40.58
C ASN A 67 -45.78 -60.62 -40.77
N LEU A 68 -44.88 -60.92 -39.83
CA LEU A 68 -44.02 -62.11 -39.85
C LEU A 68 -44.38 -63.07 -38.71
N THR A 69 -44.57 -64.34 -39.04
CA THR A 69 -44.60 -65.44 -38.06
C THR A 69 -43.25 -66.16 -38.11
N LEU A 70 -42.51 -66.16 -37.00
CA LEU A 70 -41.17 -66.77 -36.94
C LEU A 70 -41.24 -68.24 -36.54
N ASP A 71 -41.12 -69.13 -37.52
CA ASP A 71 -41.10 -70.59 -37.31
C ASP A 71 -39.71 -71.13 -36.93
N GLY A 72 -38.68 -70.28 -37.02
CA GLY A 72 -37.30 -70.53 -36.61
C GLY A 72 -36.51 -69.23 -36.50
N ALA A 73 -35.25 -69.32 -36.07
CA ALA A 73 -34.36 -68.15 -36.01
C ALA A 73 -34.26 -67.49 -37.39
N SER A 74 -34.54 -66.19 -37.44
CA SER A 74 -34.75 -65.48 -38.70
C SER A 74 -33.99 -64.17 -38.75
N SER A 75 -33.63 -63.69 -39.94
CA SER A 75 -32.94 -62.41 -40.11
C SER A 75 -33.55 -61.56 -41.19
N ILE A 76 -33.57 -60.23 -41.01
CA ILE A 76 -34.02 -59.27 -42.02
C ILE A 76 -32.91 -58.24 -42.27
N ASN A 77 -32.64 -57.95 -43.54
CA ASN A 77 -31.58 -57.03 -43.96
C ASN A 77 -32.14 -55.64 -44.29
N GLY A 78 -32.90 -55.08 -43.35
CA GLY A 78 -33.67 -53.85 -43.51
C GLY A 78 -35.17 -54.11 -43.60
N MET A 79 -35.94 -53.03 -43.73
CA MET A 79 -37.41 -53.07 -43.70
C MET A 79 -38.04 -53.02 -45.09
N PHE A 80 -37.27 -53.07 -46.18
CA PHE A 80 -37.79 -53.24 -47.55
C PHE A 80 -38.96 -52.31 -47.96
N GLY A 81 -38.91 -51.04 -47.55
CA GLY A 81 -39.99 -50.06 -47.83
C GLY A 81 -41.20 -50.16 -46.90
N PHE A 82 -41.20 -51.03 -45.89
CA PHE A 82 -42.25 -51.11 -44.87
C PHE A 82 -41.97 -50.18 -43.68
N GLU A 83 -42.99 -49.46 -43.23
CA GLU A 83 -42.95 -48.64 -42.01
C GLU A 83 -43.15 -49.47 -40.74
N THR A 84 -43.96 -50.52 -40.79
CA THR A 84 -44.26 -51.35 -39.61
C THR A 84 -43.99 -52.82 -39.89
N ALA A 85 -43.31 -53.52 -38.97
CA ALA A 85 -43.26 -54.98 -38.95
C ALA A 85 -43.89 -55.51 -37.66
N ASN A 86 -44.88 -56.40 -37.79
CA ASN A 86 -45.46 -57.11 -36.64
C ASN A 86 -44.94 -58.54 -36.62
N ILE A 87 -44.34 -58.95 -35.52
CA ILE A 87 -43.64 -60.21 -35.36
C ILE A 87 -44.41 -61.08 -34.37
N THR A 88 -44.63 -62.33 -34.71
CA THR A 88 -45.23 -63.34 -33.82
C THR A 88 -44.37 -64.60 -33.78
N GLY A 89 -44.45 -65.34 -32.68
CA GLY A 89 -43.62 -66.53 -32.44
C GLY A 89 -42.42 -66.23 -31.53
N ALA A 90 -41.90 -67.27 -30.88
CA ALA A 90 -40.85 -67.14 -29.85
C ALA A 90 -39.41 -67.30 -30.38
N SER A 91 -39.23 -67.36 -31.71
CA SER A 91 -37.91 -67.50 -32.32
C SER A 91 -37.21 -66.14 -32.43
N PRO A 92 -35.87 -66.07 -32.36
CA PRO A 92 -35.14 -64.80 -32.43
C PRO A 92 -35.22 -64.18 -33.83
N LEU A 93 -35.27 -62.85 -33.86
CA LEU A 93 -35.18 -62.02 -35.07
C LEU A 93 -33.86 -61.25 -35.09
N THR A 94 -33.06 -61.40 -36.13
CA THR A 94 -31.80 -60.66 -36.31
C THR A 94 -31.93 -59.56 -37.37
N LEU A 95 -31.64 -58.31 -36.99
CA LEU A 95 -31.52 -57.17 -37.88
C LEU A 95 -30.09 -57.03 -38.37
N THR A 96 -29.84 -57.18 -39.67
CA THR A 96 -28.49 -57.01 -40.25
C THR A 96 -28.33 -55.78 -41.13
N GLY A 97 -29.43 -55.09 -41.46
CA GLY A 97 -29.46 -53.92 -42.33
C GLY A 97 -30.01 -52.67 -41.63
N ASP A 98 -30.31 -51.63 -42.41
CA ASP A 98 -30.75 -50.34 -41.89
C ASP A 98 -32.20 -50.38 -41.35
N PHE A 99 -32.37 -49.91 -40.11
CA PHE A 99 -33.66 -49.68 -39.44
C PHE A 99 -33.84 -48.18 -39.17
N GLY A 100 -34.58 -47.51 -40.04
CA GLY A 100 -34.74 -46.05 -40.08
C GLY A 100 -35.67 -45.49 -39.01
N ALA A 101 -35.55 -44.19 -38.72
CA ALA A 101 -36.28 -43.51 -37.64
C ALA A 101 -37.81 -43.53 -37.75
N ASN A 102 -38.35 -43.72 -38.96
CA ASN A 102 -39.79 -43.80 -39.21
C ASN A 102 -40.33 -45.24 -39.16
N GLN A 103 -39.47 -46.23 -38.87
CA GLN A 103 -39.84 -47.65 -38.90
C GLN A 103 -40.13 -48.18 -37.50
N ARG A 104 -41.00 -49.18 -37.42
CA ARG A 104 -41.42 -49.82 -36.17
C ARG A 104 -41.43 -51.33 -36.27
N ILE A 105 -40.95 -52.02 -35.23
CA ILE A 105 -41.09 -53.47 -35.06
C ILE A 105 -41.90 -53.72 -33.79
N ASN A 106 -42.99 -54.48 -33.89
CA ASN A 106 -43.83 -54.88 -32.76
C ASN A 106 -43.79 -56.39 -32.60
N PHE A 107 -43.35 -56.89 -31.46
CA PHE A 107 -43.57 -58.27 -31.08
C PHE A 107 -44.96 -58.41 -30.44
N ALA A 108 -45.71 -59.41 -30.88
CA ALA A 108 -47.08 -59.65 -30.45
C ALA A 108 -47.23 -61.06 -29.89
N GLY A 109 -47.95 -61.18 -28.78
CA GLY A 109 -48.13 -62.44 -28.06
C GLY A 109 -47.78 -62.29 -26.57
N ASN A 110 -47.68 -63.42 -25.87
CA ASN A 110 -47.18 -63.52 -24.49
C ASN A 110 -45.88 -64.34 -24.42
N SER A 111 -45.19 -64.50 -25.55
CA SER A 111 -43.92 -65.23 -25.62
C SER A 111 -42.78 -64.33 -25.22
N ASP A 112 -41.75 -64.90 -24.62
CA ASP A 112 -40.46 -64.25 -24.42
C ASP A 112 -39.77 -64.15 -25.78
N ASN A 113 -39.55 -62.93 -26.28
CA ASN A 113 -39.02 -62.69 -27.61
C ASN A 113 -37.57 -62.20 -27.54
N GLU A 114 -36.81 -62.46 -28.59
CA GLU A 114 -35.42 -62.00 -28.72
C GLU A 114 -35.23 -61.22 -30.02
N LEU A 115 -34.82 -59.96 -29.90
CA LEU A 115 -34.38 -59.13 -31.02
C LEU A 115 -32.86 -59.00 -30.98
N ILE A 116 -32.19 -59.40 -32.06
CA ILE A 116 -30.74 -59.30 -32.21
C ILE A 116 -30.42 -58.17 -33.19
N VAL A 117 -29.75 -57.11 -32.74
CA VAL A 117 -29.17 -56.10 -33.62
C VAL A 117 -27.78 -56.57 -34.04
N GLY A 118 -27.63 -56.96 -35.30
CA GLY A 118 -26.37 -57.44 -35.86
C GLY A 118 -25.30 -56.36 -35.93
N ALA A 119 -24.04 -56.77 -35.97
CA ALA A 119 -22.91 -55.85 -36.04
C ALA A 119 -22.98 -54.98 -37.31
N GLY A 120 -22.86 -53.66 -37.12
CA GLY A 120 -22.92 -52.67 -38.20
C GLY A 120 -24.32 -52.30 -38.68
N ALA A 121 -25.39 -52.85 -38.09
CA ALA A 121 -26.76 -52.43 -38.40
C ALA A 121 -27.04 -51.01 -37.88
N THR A 122 -27.72 -50.18 -38.68
CA THR A 122 -28.21 -48.86 -38.25
C THR A 122 -29.53 -49.04 -37.49
N PHE A 123 -29.63 -48.55 -36.24
CA PHE A 123 -30.81 -48.76 -35.39
C PHE A 123 -31.40 -47.44 -34.88
N ALA A 124 -32.38 -46.90 -35.61
CA ALA A 124 -32.99 -45.59 -35.34
C ALA A 124 -34.52 -45.61 -35.16
N GLY A 125 -35.22 -46.68 -35.55
CA GLY A 125 -36.69 -46.79 -35.44
C GLY A 125 -37.20 -47.11 -34.03
N THR A 126 -38.45 -47.55 -33.90
CA THR A 126 -39.06 -47.94 -32.60
C THR A 126 -39.24 -49.45 -32.52
N VAL A 127 -38.89 -50.06 -31.39
CA VAL A 127 -39.15 -51.48 -31.16
C VAL A 127 -39.94 -51.69 -29.88
N ASP A 128 -40.86 -52.64 -29.90
CA ASP A 128 -41.72 -52.99 -28.77
C ASP A 128 -41.72 -54.51 -28.59
N GLY A 129 -41.17 -55.01 -27.47
CA GLY A 129 -41.11 -56.44 -27.16
C GLY A 129 -42.48 -57.06 -26.85
N GLY A 130 -43.49 -56.23 -26.55
CA GLY A 130 -44.83 -56.69 -26.28
C GLY A 130 -45.01 -57.19 -24.85
N ALA A 131 -45.64 -58.34 -24.68
CA ALA A 131 -45.82 -58.97 -23.37
C ALA A 131 -44.98 -60.24 -23.29
N GLY A 132 -44.34 -60.46 -22.15
CA GLY A 132 -43.37 -61.53 -21.97
C GLY A 132 -42.23 -61.03 -21.10
N HIS A 133 -41.12 -61.78 -21.09
CA HIS A 133 -39.82 -61.32 -20.66
C HIS A 133 -38.91 -61.24 -21.89
N ASP A 134 -38.73 -60.04 -22.42
CA ASP A 134 -38.17 -59.82 -23.75
C ASP A 134 -36.70 -59.38 -23.69
N LEU A 135 -35.89 -59.92 -24.60
CA LEU A 135 -34.46 -59.68 -24.68
C LEU A 135 -34.08 -58.88 -25.92
N LEU A 136 -33.40 -57.75 -25.71
CA LEU A 136 -32.65 -57.06 -26.75
C LEU A 136 -31.18 -57.47 -26.69
N ARG A 137 -30.70 -58.15 -27.73
CA ARG A 137 -29.28 -58.46 -27.92
C ARG A 137 -28.66 -57.52 -28.94
N VAL A 138 -27.51 -56.93 -28.64
CA VAL A 138 -26.75 -56.11 -29.58
C VAL A 138 -25.37 -56.72 -29.79
N GLN A 139 -25.07 -57.03 -31.04
CA GLN A 139 -23.74 -57.47 -31.48
C GLN A 139 -22.91 -56.22 -31.78
N SER A 140 -22.04 -55.84 -30.85
CA SER A 140 -21.24 -54.61 -30.95
C SER A 140 -20.08 -54.72 -31.94
N GLY A 141 -19.78 -55.92 -32.46
CA GLY A 141 -18.76 -56.14 -33.48
C GLY A 141 -17.33 -56.23 -32.93
N ASP A 142 -16.36 -55.80 -33.74
CA ASP A 142 -14.95 -55.70 -33.33
C ASP A 142 -14.68 -54.45 -32.48
N ALA A 143 -13.47 -54.33 -31.91
CA ALA A 143 -13.12 -53.24 -31.01
C ALA A 143 -13.23 -51.83 -31.63
N GLN A 144 -13.24 -51.73 -32.96
CA GLN A 144 -13.36 -50.47 -33.70
C GLN A 144 -14.82 -50.13 -34.03
N THR A 145 -15.74 -51.09 -33.87
CA THR A 145 -17.15 -50.93 -34.18
C THR A 145 -17.88 -50.19 -33.05
N ARG A 146 -18.79 -49.29 -33.43
CA ARG A 146 -19.65 -48.54 -32.52
C ARG A 146 -21.10 -48.66 -32.99
N THR A 147 -21.87 -49.52 -32.33
CA THR A 147 -23.31 -49.68 -32.61
C THR A 147 -24.08 -48.65 -31.81
N VAL A 148 -24.73 -47.72 -32.53
CA VAL A 148 -25.52 -46.64 -31.91
C VAL A 148 -26.99 -47.04 -31.91
N VAL A 149 -27.57 -47.04 -30.72
CA VAL A 149 -29.00 -47.22 -30.47
C VAL A 149 -29.54 -45.86 -30.06
N ALA A 150 -30.32 -45.24 -30.95
CA ALA A 150 -31.00 -43.96 -30.72
C ALA A 150 -32.53 -44.10 -30.76
N SER A 151 -33.00 -45.33 -30.61
CA SER A 151 -34.39 -45.77 -30.79
C SER A 151 -35.22 -45.65 -29.51
N GLN A 152 -36.54 -45.67 -29.69
CA GLN A 152 -37.46 -45.98 -28.60
C GLN A 152 -37.50 -47.50 -28.42
N ILE A 153 -36.88 -48.01 -27.37
CA ILE A 153 -36.99 -49.41 -26.95
C ILE A 153 -38.10 -49.47 -25.91
N LEU A 154 -39.15 -50.21 -26.21
CA LEU A 154 -40.32 -50.39 -25.37
C LEU A 154 -40.46 -51.86 -25.00
N SER A 155 -40.88 -52.15 -23.77
CA SER A 155 -41.24 -53.50 -23.33
C SER A 155 -40.14 -54.55 -23.60
N PHE A 156 -38.88 -54.18 -23.40
CA PHE A 156 -37.77 -55.12 -23.33
C PHE A 156 -37.21 -55.07 -21.91
N GLU A 157 -37.24 -56.19 -21.20
CA GLU A 157 -36.76 -56.30 -19.84
C GLU A 157 -35.23 -56.45 -19.80
N ASP A 158 -34.63 -57.16 -20.75
CA ASP A 158 -33.19 -57.44 -20.73
C ASP A 158 -32.44 -56.82 -21.92
N LEU A 159 -31.23 -56.32 -21.64
CA LEU A 159 -30.28 -55.88 -22.65
C LEU A 159 -28.97 -56.67 -22.51
N ILE A 160 -28.55 -57.32 -23.59
CA ILE A 160 -27.22 -57.95 -23.69
C ILE A 160 -26.44 -57.29 -24.82
N SER A 161 -25.26 -56.76 -24.52
CA SER A 161 -24.26 -56.43 -25.53
C SER A 161 -23.23 -57.55 -25.64
N GLU A 162 -22.89 -57.99 -26.85
CA GLU A 162 -21.86 -58.99 -27.10
C GLU A 162 -20.91 -58.55 -28.22
N GLY A 163 -19.62 -58.89 -28.09
CA GLY A 163 -18.58 -58.45 -29.02
C GLY A 163 -17.66 -57.42 -28.39
N ALA A 164 -16.52 -57.14 -29.03
CA ALA A 164 -15.47 -56.27 -28.48
C ALA A 164 -15.73 -54.76 -28.71
N GLY A 165 -16.71 -54.41 -29.54
CA GLY A 165 -17.05 -53.03 -29.88
C GLY A 165 -17.84 -52.29 -28.82
N THR A 166 -18.28 -51.08 -29.13
CA THR A 166 -19.02 -50.21 -28.21
C THR A 166 -20.51 -50.20 -28.52
N LEU A 167 -21.35 -50.50 -27.52
CA LEU A 167 -22.77 -50.18 -27.55
C LEU A 167 -22.98 -48.76 -27.03
N ALA A 168 -23.52 -47.87 -27.87
CA ALA A 168 -23.82 -46.50 -27.49
C ALA A 168 -25.34 -46.27 -27.42
N LEU A 169 -25.86 -46.02 -26.22
CA LEU A 169 -27.25 -45.61 -25.99
C LEU A 169 -27.32 -44.08 -25.98
N THR A 170 -28.06 -43.50 -26.92
CA THR A 170 -28.09 -42.04 -27.10
C THR A 170 -29.51 -41.49 -27.11
N ALA A 171 -29.66 -40.22 -26.73
CA ALA A 171 -30.87 -39.42 -26.90
C ALA A 171 -32.18 -40.02 -26.32
N GLY A 172 -32.12 -40.62 -25.12
CA GLY A 172 -33.31 -41.24 -24.52
C GLY A 172 -33.19 -41.59 -23.04
N ASN A 173 -34.31 -42.09 -22.49
CA ASN A 173 -34.39 -42.71 -21.17
C ASN A 173 -34.64 -44.19 -21.38
N TYR A 174 -33.68 -45.02 -20.98
CA TYR A 174 -33.74 -46.47 -21.13
C TYR A 174 -34.05 -47.09 -19.77
N SER A 175 -34.84 -48.16 -19.76
CA SER A 175 -35.17 -48.91 -18.56
C SER A 175 -35.12 -50.39 -18.87
N PHE A 176 -34.29 -51.13 -18.15
CA PHE A 176 -34.17 -52.58 -18.24
C PHE A 176 -34.21 -53.16 -16.83
N GLU A 177 -34.59 -54.43 -16.67
CA GLU A 177 -34.34 -55.18 -15.44
C GLU A 177 -32.85 -55.52 -15.32
N ASN A 178 -32.25 -56.06 -16.38
CA ASN A 178 -30.84 -56.45 -16.44
C ASN A 178 -30.13 -55.84 -17.66
N VAL A 179 -28.89 -55.38 -17.47
CA VAL A 179 -27.99 -55.00 -18.57
C VAL A 179 -26.69 -55.78 -18.42
N ALA A 180 -26.36 -56.62 -19.38
CA ALA A 180 -25.09 -57.36 -19.41
C ALA A 180 -24.22 -56.90 -20.60
N VAL A 181 -22.95 -56.66 -20.34
CA VAL A 181 -21.96 -56.29 -21.36
C VAL A 181 -20.89 -57.38 -21.40
N ASN A 182 -20.94 -58.21 -22.45
CA ASN A 182 -20.05 -59.35 -22.63
C ASN A 182 -18.98 -59.02 -23.66
N GLY A 183 -17.82 -58.54 -23.18
CA GLY A 183 -16.61 -58.25 -23.94
C GLY A 183 -16.36 -56.76 -24.18
N GLY A 184 -17.33 -56.06 -24.75
CA GLY A 184 -17.14 -54.72 -25.33
C GLY A 184 -17.30 -53.56 -24.36
N ASN A 185 -17.66 -52.40 -24.89
CA ASN A 185 -17.83 -51.17 -24.12
C ASN A 185 -19.30 -50.73 -24.11
N LEU A 186 -19.68 -49.94 -23.09
CA LEU A 186 -20.98 -49.29 -23.02
C LEU A 186 -20.80 -47.77 -22.91
N GLU A 187 -21.53 -47.03 -23.72
CA GLU A 187 -21.55 -45.57 -23.73
C GLU A 187 -22.98 -45.07 -23.55
N LEU A 188 -23.20 -44.19 -22.57
CA LEU A 188 -24.41 -43.37 -22.49
C LEU A 188 -24.10 -41.98 -23.03
N GLY A 189 -24.79 -41.60 -24.11
CA GLY A 189 -24.68 -40.27 -24.71
C GLY A 189 -25.09 -39.14 -23.76
N ALA A 190 -24.85 -37.89 -24.16
CA ALA A 190 -25.18 -36.73 -23.35
C ALA A 190 -26.68 -36.69 -22.99
N GLY A 191 -26.98 -36.50 -21.71
CA GLY A 191 -28.34 -36.46 -21.16
C GLY A 191 -29.09 -37.79 -21.15
N THR A 192 -28.47 -38.90 -21.58
CA THR A 192 -29.08 -40.23 -21.56
C THR A 192 -29.23 -40.72 -20.13
N THR A 193 -30.40 -41.28 -19.79
CA THR A 193 -30.60 -41.97 -18.51
C THR A 193 -30.81 -43.46 -18.73
N LEU A 194 -30.24 -44.28 -17.85
CA LEU A 194 -30.41 -45.74 -17.85
C LEU A 194 -30.86 -46.20 -16.45
N GLY A 195 -32.10 -46.66 -16.34
CA GLY A 195 -32.62 -47.30 -15.14
C GLY A 195 -32.43 -48.81 -15.21
N THR A 196 -31.92 -49.41 -14.13
CA THR A 196 -31.74 -50.86 -14.01
C THR A 196 -32.16 -51.36 -12.63
N ASN A 197 -32.88 -52.49 -12.56
CA ASN A 197 -33.26 -53.08 -11.27
C ASN A 197 -32.14 -53.94 -10.67
N HIS A 198 -31.44 -54.69 -11.51
CA HIS A 198 -30.34 -55.59 -11.11
C HIS A 198 -28.95 -55.06 -11.47
N GLY A 199 -28.87 -53.88 -12.08
CA GLY A 199 -27.61 -53.24 -12.42
C GLY A 199 -27.16 -53.41 -13.87
N VAL A 200 -26.04 -52.78 -14.17
CA VAL A 200 -25.22 -53.01 -15.36
C VAL A 200 -24.04 -53.88 -14.96
N ILE A 201 -23.90 -55.05 -15.58
CA ILE A 201 -22.86 -56.04 -15.24
C ILE A 201 -21.96 -56.23 -16.46
N PHE A 202 -20.69 -55.90 -16.30
CA PHE A 202 -19.63 -56.20 -17.26
C PHE A 202 -19.01 -57.57 -16.96
N ASP A 203 -18.37 -58.18 -17.95
CA ASP A 203 -17.87 -59.54 -17.87
C ASP A 203 -16.41 -59.63 -17.35
N GLY A 204 -15.60 -60.50 -17.94
CA GLY A 204 -14.20 -60.70 -17.56
C GLY A 204 -13.20 -59.97 -18.48
N ALA A 205 -13.69 -59.12 -19.38
CA ALA A 205 -12.86 -58.39 -20.33
C ALA A 205 -12.38 -57.06 -19.75
N ASP A 206 -11.46 -56.38 -20.42
CA ASP A 206 -11.08 -55.01 -20.06
C ASP A 206 -12.12 -54.05 -20.68
N ASN A 207 -13.16 -53.70 -19.92
CA ASN A 207 -14.29 -52.94 -20.43
C ASN A 207 -14.17 -51.43 -20.16
N ARG A 208 -14.82 -50.62 -21.01
CA ARG A 208 -15.01 -49.18 -20.80
C ARG A 208 -16.47 -48.84 -20.62
N PHE A 209 -16.81 -48.19 -19.52
CA PHE A 209 -18.11 -47.56 -19.31
C PHE A 209 -18.01 -46.03 -19.43
N THR A 210 -18.63 -45.46 -20.45
CA THR A 210 -18.59 -44.01 -20.72
C THR A 210 -19.91 -43.33 -20.40
N LEU A 211 -19.89 -42.32 -19.54
CA LEU A 211 -21.02 -41.45 -19.22
C LEU A 211 -20.81 -40.05 -19.80
N GLY A 212 -21.54 -39.75 -20.86
CA GLY A 212 -21.62 -38.43 -21.47
C GLY A 212 -22.08 -37.34 -20.51
N SER A 213 -21.96 -36.07 -20.93
CA SER A 213 -22.39 -34.93 -20.12
C SER A 213 -23.86 -35.05 -19.70
N GLY A 214 -24.14 -34.98 -18.40
CA GLY A 214 -25.50 -35.10 -17.86
C GLY A 214 -26.11 -36.51 -17.94
N ALA A 215 -25.39 -37.50 -18.47
CA ALA A 215 -25.83 -38.88 -18.45
C ALA A 215 -25.87 -39.43 -17.01
N SER A 216 -26.79 -40.35 -16.72
CA SER A 216 -26.94 -40.97 -15.40
C SER A 216 -27.40 -42.42 -15.47
N VAL A 217 -26.93 -43.23 -14.53
CA VAL A 217 -27.46 -44.58 -14.28
C VAL A 217 -28.17 -44.58 -12.94
N VAL A 218 -29.35 -45.19 -12.90
CA VAL A 218 -30.07 -45.51 -11.67
C VAL A 218 -29.99 -47.02 -11.48
N GLY A 219 -29.13 -47.44 -10.56
CA GLY A 219 -28.76 -48.85 -10.33
C GLY A 219 -27.26 -49.01 -10.20
N ARG A 220 -26.82 -50.18 -9.71
CA ARG A 220 -25.40 -50.49 -9.55
C ARG A 220 -24.75 -50.76 -10.91
N VAL A 221 -23.53 -50.30 -11.12
CA VAL A 221 -22.69 -50.65 -12.26
C VAL A 221 -21.49 -51.43 -11.75
N ASP A 222 -21.37 -52.69 -12.15
CA ASP A 222 -20.25 -53.55 -11.77
C ASP A 222 -19.35 -53.80 -12.98
N GLY A 223 -18.12 -53.29 -12.94
CA GLY A 223 -17.13 -53.45 -13.99
C GLY A 223 -16.66 -54.90 -14.17
N GLY A 224 -16.94 -55.78 -13.21
CA GLY A 224 -16.64 -57.20 -13.33
C GLY A 224 -15.18 -57.49 -12.97
N ALA A 225 -14.54 -58.38 -13.73
CA ALA A 225 -13.14 -58.73 -13.56
C ALA A 225 -12.35 -58.25 -14.78
N GLY A 226 -11.20 -57.62 -14.58
CA GLY A 226 -10.46 -57.06 -15.69
C GLY A 226 -9.71 -55.83 -15.24
N ASN A 227 -9.32 -54.99 -16.20
CA ASN A 227 -8.88 -53.62 -15.95
C ASN A 227 -9.92 -52.67 -16.52
N ASP A 228 -10.94 -52.39 -15.73
CA ASP A 228 -12.12 -51.69 -16.20
C ASP A 228 -12.00 -50.18 -16.02
N THR A 229 -12.50 -49.44 -17.01
CA THR A 229 -12.42 -47.97 -17.03
C THR A 229 -13.79 -47.33 -16.90
N LEU A 230 -13.98 -46.54 -15.84
CA LEU A 230 -15.11 -45.63 -15.70
C LEU A 230 -14.73 -44.27 -16.31
N ALA A 231 -15.30 -43.94 -17.46
CA ALA A 231 -15.04 -42.69 -18.17
C ALA A 231 -16.19 -41.70 -18.00
N LEU A 232 -15.92 -40.56 -17.37
CA LEU A 232 -16.90 -39.54 -17.05
C LEU A 232 -16.61 -38.28 -17.87
N VAL A 233 -17.54 -37.92 -18.75
CA VAL A 233 -17.45 -36.70 -19.59
C VAL A 233 -18.33 -35.59 -19.02
N GLN A 234 -17.80 -34.37 -18.90
CA GLN A 234 -18.52 -33.19 -18.43
C GLN A 234 -18.63 -32.12 -19.51
N GLY A 235 -19.84 -31.61 -19.74
CA GLY A 235 -20.07 -30.43 -20.57
C GLY A 235 -19.69 -29.15 -19.84
N ALA A 236 -19.43 -28.07 -20.59
CA ALA A 236 -19.16 -26.76 -20.02
C ALA A 236 -20.25 -26.33 -19.01
N GLY A 237 -19.82 -25.90 -17.82
CA GLY A 237 -20.70 -25.44 -16.74
C GLY A 237 -21.47 -26.55 -16.01
N THR A 238 -21.23 -27.82 -16.32
CA THR A 238 -21.85 -28.95 -15.61
C THR A 238 -20.96 -29.46 -14.50
N THR A 239 -21.54 -29.89 -13.38
CA THR A 239 -20.82 -30.54 -12.28
C THR A 239 -21.38 -31.93 -12.06
N ARG A 240 -20.52 -32.94 -12.01
CA ARG A 240 -20.85 -34.32 -11.61
C ARG A 240 -20.21 -34.63 -10.27
N LEU A 241 -20.96 -35.24 -9.36
CA LEU A 241 -20.43 -35.80 -8.12
C LEU A 241 -20.14 -37.28 -8.37
N LEU A 242 -18.99 -37.79 -7.91
CA LEU A 242 -18.68 -39.21 -8.02
C LEU A 242 -19.69 -40.07 -7.26
N SER A 243 -20.21 -39.57 -6.13
CA SER A 243 -21.22 -40.25 -5.31
C SER A 243 -22.55 -40.48 -6.02
N THR A 244 -22.85 -39.80 -7.13
CA THR A 244 -24.10 -40.04 -7.88
C THR A 244 -24.05 -41.33 -8.70
N ILE A 245 -22.91 -42.02 -8.74
CA ILE A 245 -22.73 -43.28 -9.46
C ILE A 245 -22.47 -44.38 -8.42
N ASP A 246 -23.34 -45.38 -8.38
CA ASP A 246 -23.13 -46.60 -7.60
C ASP A 246 -22.31 -47.59 -8.43
N TYR A 247 -20.97 -47.49 -8.36
CA TYR A 247 -20.06 -48.34 -9.12
C TYR A 247 -19.22 -49.27 -8.25
N SER A 248 -18.82 -50.42 -8.80
CA SER A 248 -17.81 -51.35 -8.29
C SER A 248 -16.98 -51.94 -9.43
N GLY A 249 -15.83 -52.55 -9.12
CA GLY A 249 -15.04 -53.29 -10.12
C GLY A 249 -14.45 -52.43 -11.23
N PHE A 250 -14.17 -51.14 -10.98
CA PHE A 250 -13.45 -50.28 -11.92
C PHE A 250 -12.09 -49.91 -11.35
N GLU A 251 -11.01 -50.33 -11.99
CA GLU A 251 -9.63 -50.07 -11.57
C GLU A 251 -9.15 -48.70 -12.02
N ARG A 252 -9.75 -48.14 -13.08
CA ARG A 252 -9.38 -46.84 -13.67
C ARG A 252 -10.56 -45.87 -13.73
N LEU A 253 -10.29 -44.62 -13.38
CA LEU A 253 -11.19 -43.50 -13.63
C LEU A 253 -10.63 -42.63 -14.75
N GLU A 254 -11.47 -42.17 -15.66
CA GLU A 254 -11.13 -41.12 -16.60
C GLU A 254 -12.13 -39.98 -16.49
N SER A 255 -11.62 -38.76 -16.45
CA SER A 255 -12.41 -37.54 -16.42
C SER A 255 -12.02 -36.71 -17.63
N SER A 256 -13.00 -36.32 -18.43
CA SER A 256 -12.78 -35.37 -19.52
C SER A 256 -13.84 -34.29 -19.50
N GLY A 257 -13.47 -33.11 -19.98
CA GLY A 257 -14.36 -31.96 -19.91
C GLY A 257 -14.06 -30.87 -20.93
N SER A 258 -15.12 -30.18 -21.34
CA SER A 258 -15.02 -28.95 -22.15
C SER A 258 -15.22 -27.72 -21.27
N GLY A 259 -14.41 -26.68 -21.49
CA GLY A 259 -14.51 -25.44 -20.72
C GLY A 259 -14.30 -25.66 -19.22
N ASN A 260 -15.31 -25.37 -18.42
CA ASN A 260 -15.30 -25.50 -16.95
C ASN A 260 -16.22 -26.64 -16.44
N GLY A 261 -16.45 -27.69 -17.24
CA GLY A 261 -17.13 -28.90 -16.75
C GLY A 261 -16.32 -29.54 -15.61
N GLU A 262 -16.98 -29.95 -14.52
CA GLU A 262 -16.34 -30.35 -13.26
C GLU A 262 -16.73 -31.76 -12.81
N LEU A 263 -15.76 -32.61 -12.51
CA LEU A 263 -15.96 -33.83 -11.72
C LEU A 263 -15.48 -33.61 -10.27
N ARG A 264 -16.35 -33.90 -9.30
CA ARG A 264 -16.04 -33.82 -7.87
C ARG A 264 -15.92 -35.21 -7.25
N ILE A 265 -14.77 -35.47 -6.64
CA ILE A 265 -14.54 -36.60 -5.75
C ILE A 265 -15.04 -36.21 -4.36
N ASP A 266 -16.33 -36.46 -4.12
CA ASP A 266 -17.06 -36.05 -2.91
C ASP A 266 -17.23 -37.19 -1.89
N ARG A 267 -16.56 -38.32 -2.13
CA ARG A 267 -16.42 -39.46 -1.23
C ARG A 267 -15.01 -40.04 -1.33
N ASN A 268 -14.59 -40.85 -0.37
CA ASN A 268 -13.34 -41.61 -0.51
C ASN A 268 -13.42 -42.55 -1.70
N ALA A 269 -12.38 -42.57 -2.54
CA ALA A 269 -12.33 -43.37 -3.75
C ALA A 269 -10.90 -43.92 -3.98
N SER A 270 -10.80 -45.08 -4.61
CA SER A 270 -9.53 -45.68 -4.99
C SER A 270 -9.63 -46.28 -6.39
N PHE A 271 -8.58 -46.05 -7.18
CA PHE A 271 -8.46 -46.55 -8.55
C PHE A 271 -7.02 -47.07 -8.72
N ALA A 272 -6.86 -48.40 -8.71
CA ALA A 272 -5.54 -49.06 -8.72
C ALA A 272 -4.72 -48.75 -9.97
N ASN A 273 -5.40 -48.53 -11.11
CA ASN A 273 -4.80 -48.18 -12.40
C ASN A 273 -4.85 -46.66 -12.66
N GLY A 274 -5.08 -45.86 -11.62
CA GLY A 274 -4.98 -44.41 -11.63
C GLY A 274 -6.23 -43.68 -12.15
N VAL A 275 -6.08 -42.36 -12.23
CA VAL A 275 -7.05 -41.42 -12.79
C VAL A 275 -6.44 -40.73 -14.01
N GLY A 276 -7.10 -40.80 -15.16
CA GLY A 276 -6.78 -40.01 -16.34
C GLY A 276 -7.58 -38.72 -16.40
N LEU A 277 -6.94 -37.59 -16.67
CA LEU A 277 -7.60 -36.32 -16.94
C LEU A 277 -7.38 -35.94 -18.41
N ASP A 278 -8.41 -35.39 -19.04
CA ASP A 278 -8.35 -34.89 -20.41
C ASP A 278 -9.27 -33.66 -20.55
N GLY A 279 -8.83 -32.54 -20.00
CA GLY A 279 -9.57 -31.29 -19.92
C GLY A 279 -10.54 -31.17 -18.73
N GLY A 280 -11.09 -29.96 -18.57
CA GLY A 280 -12.08 -29.65 -17.54
C GLY A 280 -11.50 -29.45 -16.14
N VAL A 281 -12.37 -29.54 -15.13
CA VAL A 281 -12.02 -29.37 -13.71
C VAL A 281 -12.18 -30.70 -12.99
N PHE A 282 -11.13 -31.15 -12.31
CA PHE A 282 -11.17 -32.32 -11.43
C PHE A 282 -10.95 -31.85 -9.99
N ASN A 283 -11.90 -32.10 -9.11
CA ASN A 283 -11.90 -31.54 -7.76
C ASN A 283 -12.00 -32.63 -6.70
N VAL A 284 -10.93 -32.83 -5.94
CA VAL A 284 -10.96 -33.66 -4.73
C VAL A 284 -11.45 -32.81 -3.57
N VAL A 285 -12.70 -33.05 -3.14
CA VAL A 285 -13.40 -32.20 -2.18
C VAL A 285 -12.80 -32.36 -0.77
N THR A 286 -12.78 -31.28 0.00
CA THR A 286 -12.30 -31.26 1.39
C THR A 286 -12.91 -32.37 2.24
N GLY A 287 -12.06 -33.08 2.98
CA GLY A 287 -12.46 -34.20 3.85
C GLY A 287 -12.45 -35.57 3.17
N ASN A 288 -12.30 -35.63 1.84
CA ASN A 288 -12.25 -36.89 1.09
C ASN A 288 -10.82 -37.24 0.64
N THR A 289 -10.57 -38.53 0.47
CA THR A 289 -9.29 -39.09 0.00
C THR A 289 -9.47 -39.83 -1.32
N LEU A 290 -8.64 -39.50 -2.31
CA LEU A 290 -8.48 -40.22 -3.55
C LEU A 290 -7.16 -41.02 -3.50
N THR A 291 -7.23 -42.34 -3.47
CA THR A 291 -6.03 -43.22 -3.52
C THR A 291 -5.80 -43.69 -4.95
N ALA A 292 -5.02 -42.93 -5.71
CA ALA A 292 -4.70 -43.17 -7.11
C ALA A 292 -3.55 -42.25 -7.57
N THR A 293 -2.77 -42.69 -8.56
CA THR A 293 -1.96 -41.78 -9.39
C THR A 293 -2.87 -40.99 -10.32
N VAL A 294 -2.71 -39.68 -10.39
CA VAL A 294 -3.46 -38.79 -11.29
C VAL A 294 -2.55 -38.36 -12.43
N ALA A 295 -2.95 -38.67 -13.66
CA ALA A 295 -2.22 -38.36 -14.88
C ALA A 295 -3.09 -37.52 -15.82
N GLY A 296 -2.60 -36.37 -16.27
CA GLY A 296 -3.25 -35.55 -17.29
C GLY A 296 -2.90 -35.94 -18.72
N GLY A 297 -3.51 -35.21 -19.65
CA GLY A 297 -3.63 -35.54 -21.06
C GLY A 297 -2.78 -34.61 -21.92
N ALA A 298 -3.32 -34.19 -23.06
CA ALA A 298 -2.74 -33.16 -23.93
C ALA A 298 -3.55 -31.85 -23.91
N ASN A 299 -4.64 -31.84 -23.14
CA ASN A 299 -5.55 -30.72 -23.01
C ASN A 299 -5.16 -29.90 -21.77
N ARG A 300 -5.87 -28.80 -21.52
CA ARG A 300 -5.68 -28.05 -20.29
C ARG A 300 -6.48 -28.67 -19.15
N GLU A 301 -5.78 -29.15 -18.14
CA GLU A 301 -6.31 -29.68 -16.90
C GLU A 301 -6.43 -28.62 -15.79
N SER A 302 -7.49 -28.71 -15.00
CA SER A 302 -7.62 -27.94 -13.75
C SER A 302 -7.88 -28.88 -12.58
N LEU A 303 -6.82 -29.25 -11.87
CA LEU A 303 -6.88 -30.11 -10.70
C LEU A 303 -6.98 -29.26 -9.42
N ILE A 304 -8.09 -29.38 -8.72
CA ILE A 304 -8.32 -28.76 -7.40
C ILE A 304 -8.20 -29.83 -6.33
N VAL A 305 -7.33 -29.60 -5.35
CA VAL A 305 -7.12 -30.51 -4.22
C VAL A 305 -7.51 -29.82 -2.92
N GLY A 306 -8.79 -29.91 -2.58
CA GLY A 306 -9.33 -29.52 -1.27
C GLY A 306 -9.20 -30.62 -0.22
N GLY A 307 -9.30 -31.89 -0.64
CA GLY A 307 -9.11 -33.09 0.16
C GLY A 307 -7.67 -33.62 0.12
N ARG A 308 -7.52 -34.93 -0.05
CA ARG A 308 -6.22 -35.62 -0.09
C ARG A 308 -6.13 -36.55 -1.30
N ILE A 309 -4.97 -36.59 -1.95
CA ILE A 309 -4.58 -37.54 -2.98
C ILE A 309 -3.44 -38.38 -2.41
N GLU A 310 -3.66 -39.68 -2.35
CA GLU A 310 -2.66 -40.68 -1.98
C GLU A 310 -2.11 -41.35 -3.24
N GLY A 311 -1.20 -40.65 -3.91
CA GLY A 311 -0.57 -41.04 -5.16
C GLY A 311 0.23 -39.90 -5.77
N ASP A 312 0.84 -40.17 -6.92
CA ASP A 312 1.56 -39.18 -7.73
C ASP A 312 0.59 -38.33 -8.55
N VAL A 313 0.97 -37.10 -8.84
CA VAL A 313 0.24 -36.18 -9.73
C VAL A 313 1.19 -35.72 -10.83
N ASP A 314 0.82 -35.97 -12.07
CA ASP A 314 1.49 -35.48 -13.29
C ASP A 314 0.41 -34.94 -14.24
N LEU A 315 0.40 -33.65 -14.53
CA LEU A 315 -0.67 -33.05 -15.35
C LEU A 315 -0.44 -33.22 -16.86
N GLY A 316 0.70 -33.78 -17.27
CA GLY A 316 0.90 -34.20 -18.65
C GLY A 316 1.29 -33.05 -19.55
N ALA A 317 0.67 -32.93 -20.73
CA ALA A 317 0.91 -31.83 -21.64
C ALA A 317 -0.28 -30.88 -21.65
N GLY A 318 -0.03 -29.58 -21.65
CA GLY A 318 -1.11 -28.60 -21.51
C GLY A 318 -0.63 -27.35 -20.81
N ASP A 319 -1.50 -26.36 -20.64
CA ASP A 319 -1.21 -25.21 -19.78
C ASP A 319 -2.02 -25.37 -18.50
N ASP A 320 -1.55 -26.21 -17.58
CA ASP A 320 -2.38 -26.81 -16.54
C ASP A 320 -2.42 -26.00 -15.24
N TYR A 321 -3.42 -26.31 -14.41
CA TYR A 321 -3.62 -25.66 -13.11
C TYR A 321 -3.67 -26.70 -12.01
N LEU A 322 -2.72 -26.65 -11.07
CA LEU A 322 -2.79 -27.36 -9.80
C LEU A 322 -3.17 -26.40 -8.68
N THR A 323 -4.40 -26.51 -8.17
CA THR A 323 -4.87 -25.70 -7.02
C THR A 323 -4.79 -26.48 -5.72
N ILE A 324 -3.96 -26.01 -4.79
CA ILE A 324 -3.87 -26.51 -3.42
C ILE A 324 -4.80 -25.69 -2.54
N ALA A 325 -5.85 -26.33 -2.02
CA ALA A 325 -6.85 -25.68 -1.16
C ALA A 325 -6.87 -26.21 0.30
N GLY A 326 -6.33 -27.40 0.56
CA GLY A 326 -6.21 -28.00 1.89
C GLY A 326 -4.76 -28.10 2.43
N ALA A 327 -4.59 -28.53 3.69
CA ALA A 327 -3.28 -28.81 4.29
C ALA A 327 -2.90 -30.29 4.07
N GLY A 328 -1.78 -30.57 3.38
CA GLY A 328 -1.24 -31.94 3.21
C GLY A 328 -1.93 -32.77 2.11
N THR A 329 -2.17 -32.14 0.96
CA THR A 329 -3.15 -32.57 -0.06
C THR A 329 -2.70 -33.67 -1.00
N ILE A 330 -1.40 -33.92 -1.18
CA ILE A 330 -0.88 -34.96 -2.10
C ILE A 330 0.23 -35.71 -1.36
N THR A 331 0.39 -37.03 -1.51
CA THR A 331 1.50 -37.78 -0.88
C THR A 331 2.66 -38.09 -1.82
N GLY A 332 2.39 -38.26 -3.11
CA GLY A 332 3.38 -38.59 -4.13
C GLY A 332 4.07 -37.37 -4.73
N THR A 333 4.63 -37.53 -5.92
CA THR A 333 5.22 -36.44 -6.72
C THR A 333 4.13 -35.46 -7.19
N ARG A 334 4.53 -34.21 -7.48
CA ARG A 334 3.68 -33.22 -8.16
C ARG A 334 4.46 -32.67 -9.35
N SER A 335 3.94 -32.87 -10.55
CA SER A 335 4.48 -32.37 -11.81
C SER A 335 3.38 -31.65 -12.57
N GLY A 336 3.67 -30.46 -13.13
CA GLY A 336 2.83 -29.85 -14.15
C GLY A 336 2.99 -30.64 -15.45
N GLY A 337 4.19 -30.64 -16.01
CA GLY A 337 4.57 -31.52 -17.10
C GLY A 337 5.14 -30.71 -18.27
N ASP A 338 4.66 -30.95 -19.48
CA ASP A 338 5.02 -30.20 -20.68
C ASP A 338 4.02 -29.04 -20.90
N GLY A 339 4.50 -27.80 -20.92
CA GLY A 339 3.70 -26.64 -21.27
C GLY A 339 3.95 -25.46 -20.34
N THR A 340 2.94 -24.61 -20.11
CA THR A 340 3.03 -23.51 -19.14
C THR A 340 2.07 -23.75 -17.97
N ASP A 341 2.59 -24.38 -16.92
CA ASP A 341 1.79 -24.86 -15.81
C ASP A 341 1.77 -23.87 -14.64
N THR A 342 0.61 -23.78 -13.99
CA THR A 342 0.36 -22.86 -12.88
C THR A 342 0.05 -23.61 -11.59
N LEU A 343 0.92 -23.44 -10.59
CA LEU A 343 0.65 -23.85 -9.21
C LEU A 343 -0.10 -22.72 -8.48
N VAL A 344 -1.30 -23.02 -7.99
CA VAL A 344 -2.16 -22.08 -7.28
C VAL A 344 -2.31 -22.50 -5.82
N PHE A 345 -2.07 -21.56 -4.90
CA PHE A 345 -2.43 -21.71 -3.50
C PHE A 345 -3.65 -20.85 -3.17
N ASN A 346 -4.75 -21.52 -2.84
CA ASN A 346 -5.96 -20.88 -2.34
C ASN A 346 -6.39 -21.59 -1.05
N THR A 347 -5.63 -21.35 0.01
CA THR A 347 -5.68 -22.15 1.23
C THR A 347 -6.36 -21.41 2.38
N SER A 348 -6.71 -22.14 3.43
CA SER A 348 -7.15 -21.54 4.71
C SER A 348 -5.99 -21.31 5.69
N GLY A 349 -4.74 -21.32 5.22
CA GLY A 349 -3.56 -21.14 6.07
C GLY A 349 -3.58 -19.79 6.80
N THR A 350 -3.10 -19.76 8.03
CA THR A 350 -3.03 -18.54 8.86
C THR A 350 -1.58 -18.18 9.18
N TYR A 351 -1.32 -16.99 9.72
CA TYR A 351 0.03 -16.62 10.12
C TYR A 351 0.59 -17.55 11.22
N ALA A 352 -0.27 -18.07 12.12
CA ALA A 352 0.13 -19.00 13.18
C ALA A 352 0.32 -20.45 12.69
N ALA A 353 -0.38 -20.82 11.62
CA ALA A 353 -0.33 -22.15 11.00
C ALA A 353 -0.39 -22.01 9.47
N PRO A 354 0.74 -21.66 8.83
CA PRO A 354 0.78 -21.46 7.39
C PRO A 354 0.75 -22.80 6.64
N THR A 355 0.24 -22.78 5.41
CA THR A 355 0.39 -23.91 4.48
C THR A 355 1.85 -23.98 4.05
N VAL A 356 2.55 -25.05 4.42
CA VAL A 356 3.96 -25.23 4.03
C VAL A 356 4.04 -25.63 2.57
N PHE A 357 4.86 -24.89 1.81
CA PHE A 357 5.16 -25.12 0.42
C PHE A 357 6.67 -25.33 0.28
N ASP A 358 7.09 -26.58 0.13
CA ASP A 358 8.45 -26.92 -0.25
C ASP A 358 8.60 -26.91 -1.77
N ALA A 359 9.34 -25.94 -2.30
CA ALA A 359 9.48 -25.76 -3.75
C ALA A 359 10.13 -26.98 -4.44
N GLY A 360 10.99 -27.72 -3.73
CA GLY A 360 11.61 -28.93 -4.27
C GLY A 360 10.64 -30.11 -4.46
N SER A 361 9.44 -30.02 -3.88
CA SER A 361 8.41 -31.06 -3.95
C SER A 361 7.46 -30.90 -5.15
N TYR A 362 7.64 -29.85 -5.97
CA TYR A 362 6.83 -29.52 -7.14
C TYR A 362 7.74 -29.30 -8.35
N ALA A 363 7.55 -30.10 -9.39
CA ALA A 363 8.33 -30.05 -10.63
C ALA A 363 7.50 -29.45 -11.77
N SER A 364 8.17 -28.88 -12.77
CA SER A 364 7.56 -28.40 -14.02
C SER A 364 6.35 -27.48 -13.79
N PHE A 365 6.51 -26.44 -12.97
CA PHE A 365 5.54 -25.36 -12.85
C PHE A 365 6.23 -24.03 -13.17
N GLU A 366 5.82 -23.39 -14.25
CA GLU A 366 6.37 -22.12 -14.72
C GLU A 366 5.75 -20.94 -13.97
N ALA A 367 4.55 -21.09 -13.42
CA ALA A 367 3.85 -20.01 -12.71
C ALA A 367 3.45 -20.40 -11.28
N LEU A 368 3.54 -19.44 -10.36
CA LEU A 368 3.10 -19.56 -8.97
C LEU A 368 2.09 -18.46 -8.64
N ASN A 369 0.88 -18.85 -8.28
CA ASN A 369 -0.15 -17.94 -7.81
C ASN A 369 -0.50 -18.20 -6.34
N VAL A 370 -0.62 -17.13 -5.56
CA VAL A 370 -1.20 -17.17 -4.21
C VAL A 370 -2.45 -16.31 -4.21
N GLU A 371 -3.60 -16.95 -4.09
CA GLU A 371 -4.92 -16.30 -4.15
C GLU A 371 -5.52 -16.10 -2.76
N GLY A 372 -5.16 -16.96 -1.80
CA GLY A 372 -5.76 -16.96 -0.46
C GLY A 372 -4.96 -17.72 0.59
N GLY A 373 -5.13 -17.31 1.85
CA GLY A 373 -4.44 -17.88 3.01
C GLY A 373 -2.99 -17.43 3.14
N VAL A 374 -2.28 -18.03 4.10
CA VAL A 374 -0.85 -17.82 4.33
C VAL A 374 -0.07 -19.04 3.88
N VAL A 375 0.87 -18.84 2.96
CA VAL A 375 1.75 -19.87 2.39
C VAL A 375 3.17 -19.64 2.85
N SER A 376 3.81 -20.67 3.41
CA SER A 376 5.20 -20.66 3.87
C SER A 376 6.09 -21.39 2.85
N PHE A 377 6.81 -20.63 2.04
CA PHE A 377 7.73 -21.13 1.02
C PHE A 377 9.08 -21.54 1.63
N THR A 378 9.52 -22.76 1.35
CA THR A 378 10.83 -23.31 1.72
C THR A 378 11.56 -23.86 0.49
N GLY A 379 12.88 -24.03 0.60
CA GLY A 379 13.70 -24.58 -0.49
C GLY A 379 14.01 -23.55 -1.58
N THR A 380 14.30 -24.04 -2.78
CA THR A 380 14.67 -23.24 -3.96
C THR A 380 13.67 -23.49 -5.08
N GLY A 381 13.05 -22.43 -5.60
CA GLY A 381 12.11 -22.49 -6.71
C GLY A 381 12.42 -21.44 -7.77
N SER A 382 12.13 -21.76 -9.02
CA SER A 382 12.29 -20.86 -10.17
C SER A 382 11.02 -20.86 -11.00
N TYR A 383 10.46 -19.67 -11.22
CA TYR A 383 9.21 -19.47 -11.93
C TYR A 383 9.40 -18.41 -13.02
N ALA A 384 8.67 -18.53 -14.11
CA ALA A 384 8.53 -17.45 -15.08
C ALA A 384 7.72 -16.28 -14.49
N ALA A 385 6.63 -16.59 -13.77
CA ALA A 385 5.74 -15.60 -13.18
C ALA A 385 5.34 -15.98 -11.74
N ILE A 386 5.31 -14.99 -10.84
CA ILE A 386 4.80 -15.15 -9.48
C ILE A 386 3.78 -14.04 -9.22
N ASN A 387 2.54 -14.41 -8.91
CA ASN A 387 1.47 -13.48 -8.59
C ASN A 387 0.91 -13.77 -7.20
N ILE A 388 1.09 -12.84 -6.26
CA ILE A 388 0.42 -12.85 -4.98
C ILE A 388 -0.85 -12.00 -5.16
N ALA A 389 -1.90 -12.64 -5.67
CA ALA A 389 -3.19 -12.03 -5.97
C ALA A 389 -4.01 -11.73 -4.72
N GLY A 390 -3.86 -12.56 -3.69
CA GLY A 390 -4.46 -12.40 -2.37
C GLY A 390 -3.66 -13.15 -1.29
N GLY A 391 -4.09 -13.05 -0.04
CA GLY A 391 -3.43 -13.74 1.06
C GLY A 391 -1.98 -13.27 1.33
N ARG A 392 -1.12 -14.19 1.78
CA ARG A 392 0.29 -13.91 2.10
C ARG A 392 1.22 -15.04 1.66
N LEU A 393 2.29 -14.70 0.96
CA LEU A 393 3.42 -15.59 0.70
C LEU A 393 4.60 -15.22 1.62
N ILE A 394 5.16 -16.19 2.33
CA ILE A 394 6.30 -16.04 3.25
C ILE A 394 7.45 -16.95 2.81
N GLY A 395 8.50 -16.39 2.23
CA GLY A 395 9.77 -17.10 2.06
C GLY A 395 10.48 -17.27 3.41
N GLN A 396 10.70 -18.50 3.84
CA GLN A 396 11.42 -18.79 5.09
C GLN A 396 12.91 -18.47 4.96
N ALA A 397 13.59 -18.35 6.10
CA ALA A 397 15.05 -18.18 6.13
C ALA A 397 15.74 -19.31 5.34
N GLY A 398 16.70 -18.95 4.48
CA GLY A 398 17.42 -19.89 3.61
C GLY A 398 16.69 -20.28 2.32
N SER A 399 15.45 -19.83 2.11
CA SER A 399 14.75 -20.04 0.84
C SER A 399 15.33 -19.19 -0.31
N VAL A 400 15.18 -19.67 -1.54
CA VAL A 400 15.54 -18.95 -2.76
C VAL A 400 14.35 -18.95 -3.73
N ILE A 401 13.77 -17.78 -3.97
CA ILE A 401 12.68 -17.58 -4.93
C ILE A 401 13.25 -16.89 -6.16
N THR A 402 13.20 -17.53 -7.32
CA THR A 402 13.64 -16.92 -8.59
C THR A 402 12.44 -16.67 -9.50
N ALA A 403 12.35 -15.47 -10.07
CA ALA A 403 11.32 -15.09 -11.03
C ALA A 403 11.95 -14.38 -12.24
N THR A 404 11.64 -14.80 -13.46
CA THR A 404 12.15 -14.13 -14.68
C THR A 404 11.33 -12.89 -15.05
N SER A 405 10.03 -12.88 -14.71
CA SER A 405 9.17 -11.71 -14.76
C SER A 405 9.03 -11.07 -13.37
N PRO A 406 8.65 -9.78 -13.28
CA PRO A 406 8.45 -9.14 -11.98
C PRO A 406 7.40 -9.86 -11.13
N ILE A 407 7.72 -10.13 -9.86
CA ILE A 407 6.79 -10.66 -8.86
C ILE A 407 5.73 -9.60 -8.59
N GLN A 408 4.46 -9.95 -8.81
CA GLN A 408 3.33 -9.04 -8.61
C GLN A 408 2.71 -9.24 -7.23
N VAL A 409 2.69 -8.18 -6.42
CA VAL A 409 1.98 -8.15 -5.14
C VAL A 409 0.73 -7.30 -5.28
N SER A 410 -0.43 -7.93 -5.42
CA SER A 410 -1.72 -7.27 -5.62
C SER A 410 -2.22 -6.54 -4.38
N ARG A 411 -3.18 -5.61 -4.57
CA ARG A 411 -3.83 -4.91 -3.44
C ARG A 411 -4.46 -5.91 -2.47
N GLY A 412 -4.25 -5.71 -1.17
CA GLY A 412 -4.74 -6.62 -0.12
C GLY A 412 -3.88 -7.87 0.09
N ALA A 413 -2.93 -8.16 -0.80
CA ALA A 413 -1.98 -9.25 -0.66
C ALA A 413 -0.71 -8.80 0.08
N THR A 414 0.00 -9.76 0.65
CA THR A 414 1.30 -9.53 1.31
C THR A 414 2.35 -10.49 0.76
N PHE A 415 3.49 -9.95 0.30
CA PHE A 415 4.66 -10.76 0.04
C PHE A 415 5.71 -10.48 1.10
N GLY A 416 6.30 -11.54 1.64
CA GLY A 416 7.51 -11.40 2.41
C GLY A 416 8.47 -12.56 2.31
N SER A 417 9.74 -12.30 2.57
CA SER A 417 10.76 -13.34 2.63
C SER A 417 11.88 -12.98 3.62
N ALA A 418 12.32 -13.94 4.43
CA ALA A 418 13.61 -13.94 5.13
C ALA A 418 14.72 -14.63 4.30
N GLY A 419 14.41 -15.00 3.06
CA GLY A 419 15.32 -15.63 2.11
C GLY A 419 15.81 -14.68 1.02
N ARG A 420 16.31 -15.27 -0.07
CA ARG A 420 16.80 -14.58 -1.26
C ARG A 420 15.72 -14.60 -2.35
N VAL A 421 15.41 -13.44 -2.90
CA VAL A 421 14.54 -13.26 -4.05
C VAL A 421 15.41 -12.84 -5.24
N ASN A 422 15.42 -13.61 -6.32
CA ASN A 422 16.12 -13.28 -7.56
C ASN A 422 15.08 -12.87 -8.60
N GLY A 423 14.87 -11.57 -8.79
CA GLY A 423 13.82 -11.05 -9.64
C GLY A 423 13.35 -9.68 -9.18
N ASP A 424 12.67 -8.97 -10.07
CA ASP A 424 12.06 -7.68 -9.77
C ASP A 424 10.76 -7.88 -8.98
N ILE A 425 10.35 -6.90 -8.18
CA ILE A 425 9.11 -6.92 -7.41
C ILE A 425 8.29 -5.65 -7.69
N ILE A 426 7.03 -5.82 -8.06
CA ILE A 426 6.06 -4.73 -8.19
C ILE A 426 5.04 -4.85 -7.06
N VAL A 427 4.97 -3.82 -6.22
CA VAL A 427 4.18 -3.82 -4.99
C VAL A 427 2.98 -2.88 -5.14
N SER A 428 1.77 -3.45 -5.23
CA SER A 428 0.49 -2.74 -5.07
C SER A 428 -0.19 -3.03 -3.73
N GLY A 429 0.18 -4.14 -3.06
CA GLY A 429 -0.23 -4.50 -1.70
C GLY A 429 0.84 -4.16 -0.66
N THR A 430 1.20 -5.15 0.16
CA THR A 430 2.21 -5.01 1.22
C THR A 430 3.46 -5.83 0.92
N LEU A 431 4.63 -5.22 1.03
CA LEU A 431 5.91 -5.90 1.10
C LEU A 431 6.40 -5.88 2.56
N SER A 432 6.84 -7.02 3.06
CA SER A 432 7.37 -7.17 4.43
C SER A 432 8.57 -8.11 4.38
N PRO A 433 9.72 -7.82 5.00
CA PRO A 433 10.77 -8.82 5.17
C PRO A 433 10.26 -9.98 6.04
N GLY A 434 9.66 -11.01 5.41
CA GLY A 434 8.92 -12.08 6.08
C GLY A 434 9.73 -12.85 7.12
N ALA A 435 9.05 -13.52 8.07
CA ALA A 435 9.65 -14.03 9.32
C ALA A 435 10.27 -12.93 10.20
N SER A 436 9.61 -11.77 10.20
CA SER A 436 9.95 -10.51 10.88
C SER A 436 10.15 -10.64 12.41
N PRO A 437 11.13 -9.94 13.02
CA PRO A 437 12.17 -9.15 12.37
C PRO A 437 13.20 -10.02 11.59
N GLY A 438 13.43 -9.73 10.31
CA GLY A 438 14.27 -10.51 9.39
C GLY A 438 14.77 -9.71 8.17
N THR A 439 15.70 -10.29 7.40
CA THR A 439 16.26 -9.63 6.21
C THR A 439 15.72 -10.24 4.93
N MET A 440 15.12 -9.42 4.07
CA MET A 440 14.74 -9.77 2.70
C MET A 440 15.84 -9.32 1.75
N THR A 441 16.46 -10.27 1.04
CA THR A 441 17.48 -9.94 0.03
C THR A 441 16.88 -10.06 -1.36
N VAL A 442 16.74 -8.95 -2.09
CA VAL A 442 16.20 -8.88 -3.45
C VAL A 442 17.33 -8.60 -4.45
N ASN A 443 17.56 -9.53 -5.39
CA ASN A 443 18.48 -9.38 -6.51
C ASN A 443 17.71 -8.97 -7.74
N GLY A 444 17.32 -7.70 -7.76
CA GLY A 444 16.44 -7.09 -8.73
C GLY A 444 16.04 -5.69 -8.26
N ASN A 445 15.08 -5.09 -8.94
CA ASN A 445 14.46 -3.82 -8.58
C ASN A 445 13.21 -4.04 -7.73
N VAL A 446 12.89 -3.08 -6.86
CA VAL A 446 11.62 -3.06 -6.11
C VAL A 446 10.87 -1.77 -6.45
N ASN A 447 9.60 -1.89 -6.82
CA ASN A 447 8.76 -0.78 -7.25
C ASN A 447 7.45 -0.71 -6.45
N PHE A 448 7.35 0.27 -5.55
CA PHE A 448 6.14 0.56 -4.77
C PHE A 448 5.19 1.46 -5.57
N GLN A 449 3.99 0.96 -5.85
CA GLN A 449 2.91 1.65 -6.56
C GLN A 449 2.09 2.57 -5.63
N PRO A 450 1.26 3.49 -6.15
CA PRO A 450 0.38 4.31 -5.33
C PRO A 450 -0.57 3.47 -4.45
N GLY A 451 -0.56 3.72 -3.14
CA GLY A 451 -1.36 3.00 -2.14
C GLY A 451 -0.75 1.68 -1.65
N SER A 452 0.49 1.36 -2.04
CA SER A 452 1.24 0.22 -1.51
C SER A 452 1.84 0.51 -0.13
N ASN A 453 2.27 -0.56 0.55
CA ASN A 453 2.84 -0.48 1.89
C ASN A 453 4.15 -1.26 2.04
N LEU A 454 5.14 -0.67 2.69
CA LEU A 454 6.29 -1.37 3.26
C LEU A 454 6.08 -1.55 4.76
N LEU A 455 5.88 -2.78 5.21
CA LEU A 455 5.73 -3.12 6.62
C LEU A 455 7.05 -3.65 7.18
N LEU A 456 7.54 -3.00 8.23
CA LEU A 456 8.79 -3.32 8.91
C LEU A 456 8.55 -3.50 10.41
N GLU A 457 9.13 -4.54 11.01
CA GLU A 457 9.09 -4.80 12.44
C GLU A 457 10.47 -4.57 13.07
N VAL A 458 10.50 -3.90 14.22
CA VAL A 458 11.72 -3.66 14.99
C VAL A 458 11.56 -4.09 16.44
N SER A 459 12.63 -4.65 17.00
CA SER A 459 12.74 -5.03 18.41
C SER A 459 14.05 -4.50 18.99
N PRO A 460 14.26 -4.56 20.32
CA PRO A 460 15.53 -4.12 20.92
C PRO A 460 16.78 -4.85 20.43
N THR A 461 16.63 -6.05 19.85
CA THR A 461 17.77 -6.91 19.45
C THR A 461 17.81 -7.27 17.97
N ALA A 462 16.73 -7.02 17.22
CA ALA A 462 16.61 -7.38 15.80
C ALA A 462 15.67 -6.43 15.08
N SER A 463 15.91 -6.21 13.78
CA SER A 463 15.10 -5.34 12.93
C SER A 463 14.91 -5.95 11.55
N ASP A 464 13.77 -5.67 10.95
CA ASP A 464 13.58 -5.91 9.53
C ASP A 464 14.56 -5.09 8.68
N LEU A 465 15.04 -5.71 7.61
CA LEU A 465 15.87 -5.06 6.58
C LEU A 465 15.43 -5.52 5.19
N LEU A 466 15.10 -4.56 4.32
CA LEU A 466 14.94 -4.79 2.89
C LEU A 466 16.24 -4.43 2.16
N ASN A 467 16.99 -5.43 1.71
CA ASN A 467 18.27 -5.28 1.02
C ASN A 467 18.11 -5.58 -0.48
N ILE A 468 18.27 -4.57 -1.33
CA ILE A 468 17.98 -4.59 -2.76
C ILE A 468 19.28 -4.37 -3.53
N SER A 469 19.64 -5.25 -4.45
CA SER A 469 20.83 -5.07 -5.32
C SER A 469 20.59 -4.06 -6.44
N GLY A 470 19.34 -3.91 -6.89
CA GLY A 470 18.93 -2.95 -7.91
C GLY A 470 18.42 -1.63 -7.30
N THR A 471 17.52 -0.98 -8.05
CA THR A 471 16.90 0.28 -7.66
C THR A 471 15.65 0.07 -6.80
N LEU A 472 15.35 1.02 -5.93
CA LEU A 472 14.07 1.15 -5.24
C LEU A 472 13.32 2.35 -5.81
N SER A 473 12.16 2.11 -6.41
CA SER A 473 11.25 3.17 -6.88
C SER A 473 10.04 3.27 -5.96
N ILE A 474 9.72 4.48 -5.51
CA ILE A 474 8.63 4.76 -4.56
C ILE A 474 7.69 5.80 -5.18
N ALA A 475 6.51 5.36 -5.60
CA ALA A 475 5.49 6.24 -6.13
C ALA A 475 4.84 7.11 -5.04
N ASN A 476 4.32 8.28 -5.45
CA ASN A 476 3.53 9.12 -4.54
C ASN A 476 2.29 8.36 -4.04
N GLY A 477 2.07 8.39 -2.72
CA GLY A 477 0.96 7.72 -2.05
C GLY A 477 1.33 6.36 -1.47
N ALA A 478 2.58 5.90 -1.61
CA ALA A 478 3.09 4.75 -0.89
C ALA A 478 3.31 5.07 0.61
N THR A 479 3.09 4.07 1.46
CA THR A 479 3.23 4.16 2.93
C THR A 479 4.35 3.25 3.43
N MET A 480 5.02 3.67 4.50
CA MET A 480 5.92 2.84 5.30
C MET A 480 5.35 2.73 6.72
N ASP A 481 5.09 1.52 7.18
CA ASP A 481 4.65 1.23 8.55
C ASP A 481 5.78 0.53 9.31
N ILE A 482 6.16 1.11 10.46
CA ILE A 482 7.20 0.55 11.34
C ILE A 482 6.58 0.21 12.71
N THR A 483 6.56 -1.07 13.05
CA THR A 483 5.95 -1.59 14.28
C THR A 483 6.99 -2.14 15.25
N GLY A 484 6.63 -2.22 16.53
CA GLY A 484 7.47 -2.79 17.59
C GLY A 484 8.13 -1.76 18.48
N VAL A 485 9.31 -2.09 19.02
CA VAL A 485 10.00 -1.30 20.06
C VAL A 485 11.46 -1.14 19.68
N LEU A 486 11.95 0.10 19.65
CA LEU A 486 13.36 0.40 19.46
C LEU A 486 13.78 1.45 20.47
N HIS A 487 14.64 1.08 21.41
CA HIS A 487 15.23 2.03 22.34
C HIS A 487 16.40 2.75 21.65
N GLY A 488 16.47 4.06 21.82
CA GLY A 488 17.52 4.89 21.23
C GLY A 488 18.88 4.61 21.86
N THR A 489 19.85 4.22 21.06
CA THR A 489 21.26 4.41 21.39
C THR A 489 21.72 5.68 20.67
N PRO A 490 22.19 6.71 21.38
CA PRO A 490 22.66 7.97 20.79
C PRO A 490 23.65 7.75 19.65
N GLY A 491 23.49 8.50 18.56
CA GLY A 491 24.33 8.36 17.36
C GLY A 491 24.09 7.12 16.47
N ASN A 492 23.25 6.15 16.86
CA ASN A 492 23.00 4.97 16.03
C ASN A 492 22.03 5.26 14.88
N ARG A 493 22.35 4.68 13.72
CA ARG A 493 21.45 4.54 12.58
C ARG A 493 21.11 3.08 12.38
N LEU A 494 19.85 2.80 12.13
CA LEU A 494 19.35 1.46 11.80
C LEU A 494 18.90 1.45 10.35
N ASP A 495 19.57 0.67 9.51
CA ASP A 495 19.17 0.47 8.12
C ASP A 495 17.84 -0.30 8.08
N LEU A 496 16.81 0.30 7.48
CA LEU A 496 15.52 -0.33 7.19
C LEU A 496 15.46 -0.81 5.75
N VAL A 497 16.02 -0.01 4.84
CA VAL A 497 16.12 -0.32 3.42
C VAL A 497 17.49 0.07 2.92
N VAL A 498 18.12 -0.80 2.14
CA VAL A 498 19.37 -0.54 1.43
C VAL A 498 19.16 -0.93 -0.03
N ALA A 499 19.28 0.01 -0.96
CA ALA A 499 19.08 -0.23 -2.40
C ALA A 499 20.32 0.16 -3.20
N GLN A 500 21.16 -0.80 -3.57
CA GLN A 500 22.48 -0.51 -4.16
C GLN A 500 22.41 0.29 -5.47
N GLY A 501 21.33 0.14 -6.25
CA GLY A 501 21.07 0.94 -7.45
C GLY A 501 20.53 2.35 -7.19
N GLY A 502 20.27 2.71 -5.94
CA GLY A 502 19.71 4.00 -5.53
C GLY A 502 18.20 3.98 -5.27
N ILE A 503 17.71 5.03 -4.64
CA ILE A 503 16.30 5.22 -4.29
C ILE A 503 15.74 6.40 -5.10
N ASN A 504 14.67 6.17 -5.85
CA ASN A 504 13.91 7.20 -6.56
C ASN A 504 12.52 7.36 -5.92
N GLY A 505 12.18 8.59 -5.52
CA GLY A 505 10.96 8.89 -4.78
C GLY A 505 11.14 8.79 -3.26
N ARG A 506 10.04 8.95 -2.54
CA ARG A 506 9.96 8.89 -1.07
C ARG A 506 8.59 8.39 -0.64
N PHE A 507 8.50 7.72 0.50
CA PHE A 507 7.22 7.38 1.11
C PHE A 507 6.47 8.66 1.47
N THR A 508 5.19 8.75 1.11
CA THR A 508 4.36 9.92 1.41
C THR A 508 3.95 9.93 2.89
N THR A 509 3.73 8.75 3.45
CA THR A 509 3.34 8.54 4.85
C THR A 509 4.31 7.58 5.51
N ILE A 510 4.82 7.93 6.69
CA ILE A 510 5.64 7.06 7.53
C ILE A 510 4.96 6.98 8.89
N ASN A 511 4.39 5.81 9.21
CA ASN A 511 3.81 5.55 10.51
C ASN A 511 4.79 4.73 11.35
N LYS A 512 4.87 5.05 12.64
CA LYS A 512 5.81 4.42 13.56
C LYS A 512 5.16 4.23 14.91
N SER A 513 5.37 3.06 15.52
CA SER A 513 4.94 2.83 16.90
C SER A 513 5.57 3.84 17.87
N ASN A 514 4.82 4.25 18.89
CA ASN A 514 5.26 5.28 19.86
C ASN A 514 6.54 4.88 20.62
N ASP A 515 6.80 3.59 20.75
CA ASP A 515 7.93 3.01 21.47
C ASP A 515 9.20 2.86 20.61
N ILE A 516 9.19 3.36 19.37
CA ILE A 516 10.36 3.38 18.49
C ILE A 516 10.98 4.76 18.55
N PHE A 517 12.19 4.87 19.10
CA PHE A 517 12.93 6.12 19.16
C PHE A 517 13.61 6.46 17.83
N GLY A 518 13.65 7.75 17.47
CA GLY A 518 14.26 8.25 16.23
C GLY A 518 13.26 8.53 15.11
N PHE A 519 13.78 8.93 13.95
CA PHE A 519 13.03 9.30 12.76
C PHE A 519 13.61 8.69 11.49
N VAL A 520 12.77 8.48 10.48
CA VAL A 520 13.22 7.89 9.21
C VAL A 520 13.86 8.97 8.34
N VAL A 521 15.08 8.71 7.89
CA VAL A 521 15.83 9.54 6.95
C VAL A 521 16.16 8.77 5.69
N GLN A 522 16.24 9.48 4.56
CA GLN A 522 16.78 8.94 3.32
C GLN A 522 18.20 9.45 3.11
N ASN A 523 19.19 8.57 3.28
CA ASN A 523 20.60 8.89 3.09
C ASN A 523 21.14 8.17 1.85
N GLY A 524 21.14 8.88 0.73
CA GLY A 524 21.59 8.35 -0.56
C GLY A 524 20.80 7.10 -0.96
N ASN A 525 21.42 5.94 -0.79
CA ASN A 525 20.88 4.65 -1.17
C ASN A 525 20.21 3.87 -0.01
N ARG A 526 19.96 4.54 1.13
CA ARG A 526 19.38 3.92 2.33
C ARG A 526 18.19 4.70 2.88
N LEU A 527 17.22 3.96 3.43
CA LEU A 527 16.25 4.48 4.40
C LEU A 527 16.65 3.97 5.78
N GLN A 528 16.82 4.89 6.74
CA GLN A 528 17.37 4.55 8.05
C GLN A 528 16.51 5.17 9.16
N ILE A 529 16.35 4.48 10.29
CA ILE A 529 15.98 5.16 11.54
C ILE A 529 17.23 5.84 12.10
N GLN A 530 17.17 7.15 12.24
CA GLN A 530 18.19 7.95 12.88
C GLN A 530 17.71 8.35 14.27
N SER A 531 18.48 7.97 15.29
CA SER A 531 18.07 8.15 16.69
C SER A 531 18.11 9.62 17.15
N GLU A 532 19.01 10.43 16.61
CA GLU A 532 19.26 11.82 17.05
C GLU A 532 19.49 12.77 15.87
N PHE A 533 19.29 14.06 16.10
CA PHE A 533 19.66 15.11 15.16
C PHE A 533 21.19 15.20 15.03
N LEU A 534 21.71 15.26 13.80
CA LEU A 534 23.16 15.34 13.59
C LEU A 534 23.63 16.77 13.73
N ASN A 535 24.50 16.99 14.70
CA ASN A 535 25.24 18.23 14.81
C ASN A 535 26.40 18.24 13.80
N GLY A 536 26.83 19.43 13.37
CA GLY A 536 27.84 19.63 12.35
C GLY A 536 28.61 20.93 12.57
N ASP A 537 29.22 21.47 11.52
CA ASP A 537 29.89 22.78 11.58
C ASP A 537 28.85 23.91 11.51
N TYR A 538 28.08 24.06 12.58
CA TYR A 538 27.06 25.09 12.75
C TYR A 538 27.52 26.17 13.74
N PRO A 539 26.99 27.40 13.65
CA PRO A 539 27.20 28.41 14.67
C PRO A 539 26.78 27.92 16.07
N THR A 540 27.45 28.42 17.13
CA THR A 540 27.35 27.87 18.49
C THR A 540 25.91 27.77 19.01
N ASN A 541 25.05 28.77 18.78
CA ASN A 541 23.66 28.76 19.22
C ASN A 541 22.83 27.65 18.56
N ILE A 542 23.08 27.37 17.27
CA ILE A 542 22.38 26.31 16.54
C ILE A 542 22.89 24.95 17.02
N GLY A 543 24.21 24.78 17.13
CA GLY A 543 24.82 23.56 17.67
C GLY A 543 24.31 23.23 19.08
N ALA A 544 24.28 24.22 19.97
CA ALA A 544 23.74 24.06 21.33
C ALA A 544 22.25 23.69 21.34
N SER A 545 21.47 24.20 20.37
CA SER A 545 20.05 23.84 20.23
C SER A 545 19.85 22.40 19.78
N ILE A 546 20.68 21.91 18.85
CA ILE A 546 20.68 20.52 18.40
C ILE A 546 21.07 19.59 19.55
N ASP A 547 22.16 19.90 20.25
CA ASP A 547 22.63 19.13 21.40
C ASP A 547 21.57 19.08 22.51
N TYR A 548 20.93 20.22 22.78
CA TYR A 548 19.86 20.32 23.75
C TYR A 548 18.63 19.48 23.36
N ALA A 549 18.18 19.57 22.10
CA ALA A 549 17.07 18.76 21.59
C ALA A 549 17.34 17.26 21.73
N ASN A 550 18.56 16.83 21.39
CA ASN A 550 18.98 15.44 21.57
C ASN A 550 19.02 15.03 23.04
N GLU A 551 19.50 15.91 23.93
CA GLU A 551 19.55 15.63 25.37
C GLU A 551 18.16 15.45 25.99
N VAL A 552 17.21 16.34 25.68
CA VAL A 552 15.84 16.21 26.21
C VAL A 552 15.09 15.02 25.61
N LEU A 553 15.33 14.70 24.33
CA LEU A 553 14.80 13.51 23.68
C LEU A 553 15.32 12.22 24.33
N ARG A 554 16.62 12.16 24.67
CA ARG A 554 17.20 11.05 25.44
C ARG A 554 16.54 10.88 26.81
N GLY A 555 16.10 11.98 27.41
CA GLY A 555 15.30 11.99 28.64
C GLY A 555 13.81 11.62 28.45
N GLY A 556 13.36 11.34 27.22
CA GLY A 556 11.98 11.03 26.88
C GLY A 556 11.04 12.24 26.81
N TYR A 557 11.57 13.46 26.91
CA TYR A 557 10.76 14.68 26.89
C TYR A 557 10.38 15.06 25.45
N GLY A 558 9.11 15.41 25.22
CA GLY A 558 8.64 16.00 23.97
C GLY A 558 8.74 15.11 22.72
N VAL A 559 8.86 13.77 22.87
CA VAL A 559 9.06 12.83 21.73
C VAL A 559 8.01 13.02 20.64
N GLN A 560 6.73 13.15 21.01
CA GLN A 560 5.65 13.37 20.04
C GLN A 560 5.74 14.76 19.39
N ALA A 561 6.05 15.80 20.15
CA ALA A 561 6.19 17.16 19.63
C ALA A 561 7.36 17.27 18.64
N PHE A 562 8.52 16.67 18.95
CA PHE A 562 9.64 16.58 18.02
C PHE A 562 9.30 15.75 16.78
N THR A 563 8.60 14.62 16.94
CA THR A 563 8.15 13.77 15.82
C THR A 563 7.25 14.55 14.85
N ALA A 564 6.29 15.31 15.38
CA ALA A 564 5.41 16.15 14.56
C ALA A 564 6.17 17.29 13.86
N ALA A 565 7.22 17.80 14.50
CA ALA A 565 8.05 18.90 13.99
C ALA A 565 9.12 18.47 12.97
N LEU A 566 9.37 17.16 12.79
CA LEU A 566 10.44 16.64 11.92
C LEU A 566 10.48 17.25 10.52
N PRO A 567 9.36 17.39 9.78
CA PRO A 567 9.40 17.94 8.41
C PRO A 567 9.89 19.39 8.34
N VAL A 568 9.93 20.09 9.48
CA VAL A 568 10.38 21.47 9.62
C VAL A 568 11.76 21.55 10.26
N LEU A 569 12.13 20.59 11.11
CA LEU A 569 13.44 20.53 11.78
C LEU A 569 14.54 19.98 10.87
N VAL A 570 14.20 19.09 9.95
CA VAL A 570 15.13 18.51 8.99
C VAL A 570 14.55 18.52 7.58
N ASP A 571 15.41 18.57 6.57
CA ASP A 571 14.99 18.33 5.19
C ASP A 571 14.77 16.83 4.90
N ALA A 572 14.37 16.50 3.68
CA ALA A 572 14.09 15.12 3.28
C ALA A 572 15.34 14.20 3.32
N GLN A 573 16.54 14.78 3.36
CA GLN A 573 17.82 14.09 3.45
C GLN A 573 18.31 13.98 4.91
N GLY A 574 17.56 14.53 5.87
CA GLY A 574 17.91 14.56 7.28
C GLY A 574 18.88 15.67 7.66
N ALA A 575 19.14 16.66 6.78
CA ALA A 575 19.98 17.80 7.10
C ALA A 575 19.22 18.83 7.95
N ILE A 576 19.92 19.45 8.90
CA ILE A 576 19.31 20.36 9.88
C ILE A 576 18.79 21.65 9.22
N GLN A 577 17.54 22.00 9.55
CA GLN A 577 16.97 23.31 9.25
C GLN A 577 17.38 24.32 10.34
N GLN A 578 18.45 25.05 10.07
CA GLN A 578 19.11 25.95 11.02
C GLN A 578 18.15 26.96 11.68
N GLN A 579 17.22 27.54 10.91
CA GLN A 579 16.27 28.52 11.44
C GLN A 579 15.31 27.90 12.48
N ALA A 580 14.82 26.69 12.21
CA ALA A 580 13.89 26.00 13.11
C ALA A 580 14.57 25.69 14.45
N PHE A 581 15.84 25.27 14.43
CA PHE A 581 16.63 25.05 15.65
C PHE A 581 17.04 26.34 16.34
N ALA A 582 17.42 27.40 15.60
CA ALA A 582 17.71 28.71 16.20
C ALA A 582 16.48 29.24 16.95
N GLN A 583 15.29 29.02 16.40
CA GLN A 583 14.03 29.33 17.06
C GLN A 583 13.73 28.47 18.29
N LEU A 584 14.45 27.41 18.63
CA LEU A 584 14.22 26.68 19.89
C LEU A 584 15.02 27.25 21.08
N THR A 585 15.84 28.28 20.84
CA THR A 585 16.76 28.81 21.85
C THR A 585 16.17 29.98 22.67
N PRO A 586 16.70 30.26 23.88
CA PRO A 586 16.34 31.44 24.66
C PRO A 586 17.02 32.73 24.20
N GLU A 587 17.68 32.73 23.03
CA GLU A 587 18.40 33.90 22.47
C GLU A 587 17.60 35.21 22.51
N PRO A 588 16.29 35.28 22.16
CA PRO A 588 15.53 36.53 22.22
C PRO A 588 15.50 37.17 23.62
N TYR A 589 15.55 36.36 24.67
CA TYR A 589 15.54 36.83 26.05
C TYR A 589 16.90 37.40 26.48
N GLY A 590 18.01 36.81 25.99
CA GLY A 590 19.35 37.39 26.16
C GLY A 590 19.47 38.70 25.41
N SER A 591 19.01 38.74 24.15
CA SER A 591 19.03 39.91 23.28
C SER A 591 18.18 41.07 23.80
N ALA A 592 17.15 40.81 24.61
CA ALA A 592 16.31 41.84 25.21
C ALA A 592 17.07 42.77 26.16
N ILE A 593 18.21 42.34 26.71
CA ILE A 593 19.10 43.21 27.51
C ILE A 593 19.55 44.44 26.72
N GLN A 594 19.66 44.32 25.38
CA GLN A 594 20.00 45.44 24.50
C GLN A 594 19.00 46.60 24.60
N LEU A 595 17.72 46.32 24.87
CA LEU A 595 16.71 47.38 25.03
C LEU A 595 17.06 48.33 26.17
N GLY A 596 17.51 47.79 27.31
CA GLY A 596 17.93 48.58 28.46
C GLY A 596 19.21 49.37 28.19
N GLU A 597 20.14 48.81 27.42
CA GLU A 597 21.36 49.50 26.99
C GLU A 597 21.05 50.67 26.05
N GLU A 598 20.24 50.46 25.02
CA GLU A 598 19.86 51.51 24.07
C GLU A 598 19.02 52.62 24.73
N ASN A 599 18.09 52.26 25.62
CA ASN A 599 17.37 53.23 26.44
C ASN A 599 18.33 54.08 27.27
N SER A 600 19.35 53.45 27.87
CA SER A 600 20.32 54.15 28.71
C SER A 600 21.19 55.11 27.90
N LEU A 601 21.71 54.69 26.76
CA LEU A 601 22.48 55.55 25.86
C LEU A 601 21.64 56.68 25.25
N LEU A 602 20.36 56.42 24.97
CA LEU A 602 19.42 57.45 24.49
C LEU A 602 19.16 58.52 25.56
N LEU A 603 19.05 58.15 26.84
CA LEU A 603 18.94 59.10 27.94
C LEU A 603 20.23 59.93 28.12
N VAL A 604 21.40 59.29 28.05
CA VAL A 604 22.70 59.98 28.11
C VAL A 604 22.82 61.00 26.99
N ASP A 605 22.50 60.60 25.74
CA ASP A 605 22.54 61.51 24.59
C ASP A 605 21.53 62.67 24.74
N GLY A 606 20.33 62.39 25.25
CA GLY A 606 19.30 63.41 25.50
C GLY A 606 19.78 64.46 26.50
N VAL A 607 20.32 64.03 27.64
CA VAL A 607 20.86 64.92 28.68
C VAL A 607 22.05 65.72 28.13
N HIS A 608 23.02 65.08 27.47
CA HIS A 608 24.16 65.78 26.86
C HIS A 608 23.73 66.79 25.79
N GLY A 609 22.75 66.46 24.95
CA GLY A 609 22.18 67.39 23.98
C GLY A 609 21.49 68.59 24.65
N ALA A 610 20.79 68.34 25.76
CA ALA A 610 20.13 69.36 26.57
C ALA A 610 21.13 70.37 27.14
N THR A 611 22.21 69.88 27.72
CA THR A 611 23.19 70.70 28.43
C THR A 611 24.14 71.41 27.46
N ALA A 612 24.52 70.77 26.35
CA ALA A 612 25.42 71.34 25.35
C ALA A 612 24.80 72.53 24.60
N THR A 613 23.48 72.53 24.42
CA THR A 613 22.75 73.61 23.74
C THR A 613 22.03 74.53 24.73
N ARG A 614 22.39 74.53 26.01
CA ARG A 614 21.80 75.41 27.04
C ARG A 614 22.44 76.80 27.06
N GLY A 615 21.64 77.82 27.40
CA GLY A 615 22.11 79.19 27.64
C GLY A 615 22.66 79.38 29.05
N GLU A 616 23.67 80.25 29.19
CA GLU A 616 24.21 80.63 30.50
C GLU A 616 23.16 81.41 31.30
N GLY A 617 22.81 80.93 32.49
CA GLY A 617 21.81 81.58 33.36
C GLY A 617 21.68 80.91 34.72
N GLU A 618 21.64 81.73 35.76
CA GLU A 618 21.44 81.34 37.17
C GLU A 618 19.95 81.18 37.48
N GLY A 619 19.64 80.39 38.52
CA GLY A 619 18.28 80.20 39.04
C GLY A 619 17.61 78.87 38.67
N LEU A 620 16.37 78.71 39.15
CA LEU A 620 15.53 77.53 38.93
C LEU A 620 15.02 77.49 37.47
N TYR A 621 15.05 76.32 36.85
CA TYR A 621 14.46 76.09 35.54
C TYR A 621 13.76 74.74 35.48
N THR A 622 12.80 74.63 34.57
CA THR A 622 12.17 73.37 34.18
C THR A 622 12.50 73.07 32.72
N PHE A 623 12.51 71.79 32.36
CA PHE A 623 12.71 71.37 30.97
C PHE A 623 11.85 70.15 30.64
N GLY A 624 11.59 69.97 29.35
CA GLY A 624 10.98 68.77 28.78
C GLY A 624 11.68 68.41 27.48
N GLN A 625 11.87 67.12 27.24
CA GLN A 625 12.50 66.58 26.04
C GLN A 625 11.75 65.36 25.52
N PHE A 626 11.55 65.29 24.21
CA PHE A 626 11.23 64.05 23.51
C PHE A 626 12.50 63.43 22.93
N LEU A 627 12.50 62.10 22.85
CA LEU A 627 13.58 61.28 22.33
C LEU A 627 12.99 60.28 21.34
N ALA A 628 13.65 60.06 20.20
CA ALA A 628 13.36 58.93 19.33
C ALA A 628 14.68 58.36 18.82
N GLY A 629 14.79 57.04 18.78
CA GLY A 629 16.00 56.33 18.39
C GLY A 629 15.72 55.05 17.64
N ARG A 630 16.70 54.63 16.84
CA ARG A 630 16.75 53.34 16.18
C ARG A 630 18.17 52.81 16.20
N ALA A 631 18.32 51.51 16.47
CA ALA A 631 19.58 50.79 16.38
C ALA A 631 19.40 49.51 15.57
N ASP A 632 20.24 49.31 14.56
CA ASP A 632 20.40 48.03 13.86
C ASP A 632 21.70 47.39 14.40
N VAL A 633 21.55 46.36 15.23
CA VAL A 633 22.63 45.66 15.93
C VAL A 633 22.88 44.33 15.22
N LYS A 634 24.13 44.01 14.91
CA LYS A 634 24.53 42.75 14.26
C LYS A 634 25.48 41.99 15.19
N ALA A 635 25.24 40.70 15.39
CA ALA A 635 26.16 39.85 16.15
C ALA A 635 27.53 39.74 15.44
N THR A 636 28.62 39.71 16.19
CA THR A 636 29.98 39.84 15.65
C THR A 636 30.53 38.48 15.16
N ASN A 637 31.28 38.46 14.04
CA ASN A 637 32.03 37.33 13.46
C ASN A 637 31.27 36.04 13.07
N GLY A 638 29.97 35.93 13.31
CA GLY A 638 29.15 34.77 12.88
C GLY A 638 29.44 33.44 13.60
N LEU A 639 30.44 33.40 14.51
CA LEU A 639 30.85 32.18 15.22
C LEU A 639 29.84 31.76 16.31
N SER A 640 29.29 32.71 17.09
CA SER A 640 28.22 32.41 18.07
C SER A 640 26.87 32.13 17.41
N GLY A 641 26.62 32.72 16.23
CA GLY A 641 25.37 32.55 15.49
C GLY A 641 24.19 33.36 16.02
N ALA A 642 24.43 34.30 16.95
CA ALA A 642 23.40 35.19 17.43
C ALA A 642 22.83 36.04 16.27
N SER A 643 21.53 36.26 16.31
CA SER A 643 20.74 36.86 15.25
C SER A 643 20.79 38.39 15.32
N ALA A 644 20.86 39.04 14.17
CA ALA A 644 20.77 40.50 14.09
C ALA A 644 19.41 40.99 14.63
N SER A 645 19.42 42.15 15.29
CA SER A 645 18.21 42.76 15.85
C SER A 645 18.06 44.21 15.43
N ARG A 646 16.81 44.62 15.29
CA ARG A 646 16.43 46.02 15.10
C ARG A 646 15.70 46.52 16.34
N VAL A 647 16.20 47.61 16.89
CA VAL A 647 15.62 48.28 18.06
C VAL A 647 15.08 49.63 17.63
N ASN A 648 13.88 49.98 18.09
CA ASN A 648 13.33 51.33 18.01
C ASN A 648 12.92 51.76 19.42
N ASN A 649 13.19 53.02 19.77
CA ASN A 649 12.89 53.57 21.08
C ASN A 649 12.26 54.94 20.89
N ARG A 650 11.30 55.29 21.71
CA ARG A 650 10.76 56.64 21.81
C ARG A 650 10.50 56.95 23.27
N GLY A 651 10.59 58.22 23.64
CA GLY A 651 10.31 58.62 25.00
C GLY A 651 10.17 60.10 25.18
N PHE A 652 9.81 60.43 26.40
CA PHE A 652 9.73 61.80 26.87
C PHE A 652 10.20 61.86 28.31
N PHE A 653 11.01 62.86 28.65
CA PHE A 653 11.34 63.15 30.04
C PHE A 653 11.22 64.64 30.33
N ALA A 654 10.88 64.96 31.57
CA ALA A 654 10.81 66.32 32.08
C ALA A 654 11.47 66.40 33.44
N GLY A 655 11.93 67.59 33.80
CA GLY A 655 12.70 67.75 35.01
C GLY A 655 12.86 69.19 35.44
N LEU A 656 13.48 69.33 36.61
CA LEU A 656 13.83 70.59 37.23
C LEU A 656 15.35 70.65 37.38
N GLY A 657 15.91 71.83 37.28
CA GLY A 657 17.30 72.05 37.67
C GLY A 657 17.54 73.44 38.19
N TYR A 658 18.74 73.66 38.71
CA TYR A 658 19.16 74.93 39.28
C TYR A 658 20.55 75.31 38.76
N GLY A 659 20.67 76.50 38.19
CA GLY A 659 21.94 77.09 37.76
C GLY A 659 22.57 77.92 38.87
N ILE A 660 23.84 77.65 39.20
CA ILE A 660 24.56 78.26 40.35
C ILE A 660 25.58 79.33 39.88
N GLY A 661 25.72 79.54 38.57
CA GLY A 661 26.66 80.49 37.97
C GLY A 661 27.97 79.83 37.53
N GLY A 662 28.76 80.51 36.70
CA GLY A 662 30.05 80.01 36.21
C GLY A 662 29.99 78.71 35.40
N GLY A 663 28.83 78.37 34.82
CA GLY A 663 28.62 77.11 34.10
C GLY A 663 28.27 75.91 35.00
N THR A 664 27.98 76.13 36.29
CA THR A 664 27.58 75.07 37.23
C THR A 664 26.06 74.88 37.25
N GLN A 665 25.60 73.64 37.14
CA GLN A 665 24.19 73.25 37.26
C GLN A 665 24.02 71.88 37.90
N ILE A 666 22.86 71.68 38.52
CA ILE A 666 22.37 70.36 38.93
C ILE A 666 20.90 70.25 38.54
N GLY A 667 20.48 69.08 38.06
CA GLY A 667 19.11 68.83 37.68
C GLY A 667 18.70 67.39 37.88
N ALA A 668 17.39 67.17 37.97
CA ALA A 668 16.78 65.85 38.05
C ALA A 668 15.63 65.74 37.04
N PHE A 669 15.44 64.55 36.48
CA PHE A 669 14.38 64.26 35.53
C PHE A 669 13.64 62.97 35.84
N VAL A 670 12.41 62.89 35.35
CA VAL A 670 11.59 61.68 35.26
C VAL A 670 10.96 61.60 33.87
N GLY A 671 10.75 60.39 33.35
CA GLY A 671 10.24 60.20 32.00
C GLY A 671 9.76 58.79 31.71
N GLY A 672 9.11 58.63 30.56
CA GLY A 672 8.67 57.33 30.04
C GLY A 672 9.39 56.99 28.73
N LEU A 673 9.67 55.71 28.53
CA LEU A 673 10.29 55.14 27.34
C LEU A 673 9.45 53.97 26.85
N ASP A 674 9.16 53.93 25.56
CA ASP A 674 8.56 52.81 24.85
C ASP A 674 9.55 52.30 23.82
N SER A 675 9.86 51.00 23.90
CA SER A 675 10.93 50.41 23.12
C SER A 675 10.52 49.07 22.54
N GLN A 676 10.90 48.82 21.28
CA GLN A 676 10.61 47.60 20.57
C GLN A 676 11.88 47.02 19.94
N GLN A 677 12.15 45.74 20.19
CA GLN A 677 13.16 44.95 19.48
C GLN A 677 12.50 43.92 18.57
N ARG A 678 13.02 43.73 17.36
CA ARG A 678 12.65 42.63 16.45
C ARG A 678 13.89 41.85 16.04
N ILE A 679 13.76 40.53 16.02
CA ILE A 679 14.76 39.57 15.54
C ILE A 679 14.05 38.70 14.51
N GLU A 680 14.15 39.09 13.24
CA GLU A 680 13.38 38.49 12.14
C GLU A 680 13.71 37.00 11.96
N TRP A 681 14.99 36.63 12.04
CA TRP A 681 15.44 35.22 11.89
C TRP A 681 14.78 34.28 12.90
N LEU A 682 14.57 34.76 14.12
CA LEU A 682 13.93 34.00 15.20
C LEU A 682 12.42 34.17 15.27
N GLY A 683 11.82 34.98 14.38
CA GLY A 683 10.41 35.33 14.47
C GLY A 683 10.03 35.95 15.82
N ALA A 684 10.96 36.69 16.44
CA ALA A 684 10.85 37.18 17.81
C ALA A 684 10.73 38.70 17.90
N LYS A 685 9.91 39.16 18.85
CA LYS A 685 9.65 40.58 19.12
C LYS A 685 9.58 40.80 20.63
N THR A 686 10.30 41.79 21.13
CA THR A 686 10.25 42.23 22.52
C THR A 686 9.77 43.67 22.59
N GLU A 687 8.76 43.93 23.41
CA GLU A 687 8.27 45.29 23.74
C GLU A 687 8.61 45.62 25.19
N LEU A 688 8.97 46.86 25.47
CA LEU A 688 9.30 47.36 26.79
C LEU A 688 8.68 48.73 27.02
N ASP A 689 7.79 48.80 28.01
CA ASP A 689 7.33 50.05 28.61
C ASP A 689 8.16 50.32 29.87
N ALA A 690 8.94 51.39 29.89
CA ALA A 690 9.86 51.71 30.96
C ALA A 690 9.64 53.12 31.55
N LEU A 691 9.78 53.22 32.87
CA LEU A 691 9.94 54.50 33.57
C LEU A 691 11.43 54.80 33.69
N ALA A 692 11.82 56.05 33.49
CA ALA A 692 13.18 56.54 33.64
C ALA A 692 13.24 57.67 34.67
N ALA A 693 14.33 57.74 35.43
CA ALA A 693 14.65 58.85 36.31
C ALA A 693 16.17 59.04 36.40
N GLY A 694 16.62 60.27 36.62
CA GLY A 694 18.04 60.53 36.77
C GLY A 694 18.35 61.89 37.35
N VAL A 695 19.59 62.05 37.78
CA VAL A 695 20.18 63.29 38.26
C VAL A 695 21.44 63.55 37.45
N PHE A 696 21.56 64.77 36.94
CA PHE A 696 22.75 65.22 36.22
C PHE A 696 23.32 66.48 36.85
N GLY A 697 24.60 66.70 36.63
CA GLY A 697 25.27 67.92 37.03
C GLY A 697 26.41 68.24 36.09
N ASP A 698 26.63 69.54 35.89
CA ASP A 698 27.75 70.05 35.12
C ASP A 698 28.43 71.14 35.94
N THR A 699 29.75 71.23 35.85
CA THR A 699 30.52 72.31 36.47
C THR A 699 31.66 72.70 35.56
N ARG A 700 32.02 73.99 35.59
CA ARG A 700 33.14 74.51 34.80
C ARG A 700 34.11 75.24 35.71
N LEU A 701 35.37 74.81 35.66
CA LEU A 701 36.49 75.33 36.42
C LEU A 701 37.51 75.91 35.42
N GLY A 702 37.35 77.19 35.08
CA GLY A 702 38.15 77.83 34.03
C GLY A 702 37.82 77.25 32.65
N GLY A 703 38.81 76.67 31.97
CA GLY A 703 38.62 75.98 30.69
C GLY A 703 38.13 74.54 30.83
N LEU A 704 38.24 73.92 32.01
CA LEU A 704 37.88 72.52 32.24
C LEU A 704 36.39 72.40 32.61
N GLY A 705 35.64 71.60 31.87
CA GLY A 705 34.27 71.20 32.21
C GLY A 705 34.20 69.76 32.70
N LEU A 706 33.35 69.52 33.69
CA LEU A 706 33.02 68.20 34.21
C LEU A 706 31.52 67.98 34.07
N HIS A 707 31.15 66.81 33.58
CA HIS A 707 29.78 66.38 33.34
C HIS A 707 29.53 65.07 34.07
N GLY A 708 28.37 64.93 34.70
CA GLY A 708 27.98 63.69 35.35
C GLY A 708 26.49 63.42 35.28
N LEU A 709 26.13 62.15 35.09
CA LEU A 709 24.75 61.67 35.13
C LEU A 709 24.71 60.33 35.86
N VAL A 710 23.77 60.22 36.80
CA VAL A 710 23.37 58.93 37.39
C VAL A 710 21.88 58.75 37.14
N GLY A 711 21.51 57.61 36.60
CA GLY A 711 20.12 57.34 36.22
C GLY A 711 19.73 55.89 36.35
N LEU A 712 18.43 55.66 36.26
CA LEU A 712 17.82 54.36 36.20
C LEU A 712 16.68 54.38 35.18
N ASN A 713 16.48 53.27 34.48
CA ASN A 713 15.27 53.04 33.71
C ASN A 713 14.81 51.59 33.86
N GLY A 714 13.52 51.33 33.82
CA GLY A 714 13.03 49.95 33.85
C GLY A 714 11.52 49.83 33.82
N GLY A 715 11.06 48.61 33.52
CA GLY A 715 9.64 48.28 33.48
C GLY A 715 9.39 46.87 33.00
N LYS A 716 8.19 46.64 32.45
CA LYS A 716 7.73 45.31 32.03
C LYS A 716 8.07 45.10 30.55
N ALA A 717 8.88 44.09 30.28
CA ALA A 717 9.11 43.59 28.94
C ALA A 717 8.15 42.43 28.63
N GLU A 718 7.62 42.39 27.41
CA GLU A 718 6.93 41.23 26.83
C GLU A 718 7.71 40.74 25.61
N THR A 719 8.23 39.52 25.65
CA THR A 719 8.78 38.84 24.47
C THR A 719 7.72 37.92 23.90
N SER A 720 7.55 37.99 22.58
CA SER A 720 6.72 37.09 21.80
C SER A 720 7.53 36.47 20.68
N ARG A 721 7.29 35.19 20.39
CA ARG A 721 8.00 34.46 19.33
C ARG A 721 7.12 33.43 18.65
N ARG A 722 7.19 33.36 17.32
CA ARG A 722 6.44 32.40 16.50
C ARG A 722 7.36 31.29 16.01
N LEU A 723 7.06 30.04 16.38
CA LEU A 723 7.91 28.90 15.99
C LEU A 723 7.41 28.24 14.71
N LEU A 724 8.35 27.84 13.86
CA LEU A 724 8.05 27.06 12.65
C LEU A 724 7.56 25.65 13.00
N VAL A 725 8.09 25.04 14.06
CA VAL A 725 7.83 23.64 14.44
C VAL A 725 6.38 23.32 14.79
N ASN A 726 5.62 24.31 15.27
CA ASN A 726 4.22 24.16 15.61
C ASN A 726 3.34 25.29 15.04
N ASN A 727 3.92 26.31 14.40
CA ASN A 727 3.22 27.48 13.87
C ASN A 727 2.40 28.28 14.91
N HIS A 728 2.75 28.16 16.20
CA HIS A 728 2.14 28.87 17.32
C HIS A 728 3.02 30.04 17.79
N THR A 729 2.41 30.97 18.55
CA THR A 729 3.11 32.12 19.14
C THR A 729 3.18 31.96 20.66
N GLY A 730 4.40 31.92 21.19
CA GLY A 730 4.67 31.95 22.62
C GLY A 730 4.88 33.36 23.14
N LYS A 731 4.58 33.58 24.43
CA LYS A 731 4.78 34.87 25.11
C LYS A 731 5.30 34.69 26.53
N ALA A 732 6.17 35.60 26.96
CA ALA A 732 6.54 35.74 28.36
C ALA A 732 6.70 37.22 28.75
N LYS A 733 6.26 37.55 29.97
CA LYS A 733 6.43 38.87 30.59
C LYS A 733 7.48 38.80 31.69
N TYR A 734 8.36 39.79 31.77
CA TYR A 734 9.42 39.86 32.79
C TYR A 734 9.86 41.31 33.04
N ASP A 735 10.50 41.55 34.18
CA ASP A 735 11.07 42.86 34.49
C ASP A 735 12.43 43.05 33.82
N LEU A 736 12.65 44.24 33.26
CA LEU A 736 13.93 44.67 32.69
C LEU A 736 14.29 46.04 33.27
N THR A 737 15.46 46.12 33.91
CA THR A 737 15.89 47.32 34.64
C THR A 737 17.36 47.63 34.37
N SER A 738 17.67 48.90 34.17
CA SER A 738 19.00 49.40 33.84
C SER A 738 19.43 50.52 34.79
N TRP A 739 20.68 50.47 35.23
CA TRP A 739 21.37 51.53 35.96
C TRP A 739 22.40 52.19 35.06
N ILE A 740 22.53 53.51 35.17
CA ILE A 740 23.38 54.36 34.35
C ILE A 740 24.30 55.17 35.25
N ALA A 741 25.59 55.18 34.95
CA ALA A 741 26.54 56.14 35.49
C ALA A 741 27.41 56.66 34.35
N ASP A 742 27.33 57.95 34.06
CA ASP A 742 28.04 58.61 32.98
C ASP A 742 28.89 59.76 33.54
N LEU A 743 30.13 59.85 33.08
CA LEU A 743 31.09 60.87 33.47
C LEU A 743 31.83 61.39 32.25
N GLY A 744 31.87 62.70 32.07
CA GLY A 744 32.55 63.37 30.98
C GLY A 744 33.46 64.50 31.45
N VAL A 745 34.55 64.71 30.72
CA VAL A 745 35.45 65.86 30.90
C VAL A 745 35.73 66.52 29.56
N ASP A 746 35.72 67.85 29.53
CA ASP A 746 36.06 68.65 28.35
C ASP A 746 37.00 69.81 28.67
N TYR A 747 37.75 70.29 27.68
CA TYR A 747 38.58 71.49 27.84
C TYR A 747 38.30 72.51 26.73
N GLN A 748 37.73 73.65 27.09
CA GLN A 748 37.29 74.68 26.15
C GLN A 748 38.45 75.57 25.66
N VAL A 749 38.55 75.68 24.35
CA VAL A 749 39.43 76.60 23.64
C VAL A 749 38.58 77.55 22.80
N ARG A 750 38.56 78.84 23.16
CA ARG A 750 37.80 79.87 22.43
C ARG A 750 38.55 80.30 21.17
N LEU A 751 37.86 80.29 20.04
CA LEU A 751 38.34 80.69 18.71
C LEU A 751 37.30 81.62 18.06
N GLY A 752 37.33 82.90 18.43
CA GLY A 752 36.36 83.89 17.95
C GLY A 752 34.92 83.57 18.39
N ALA A 753 34.00 83.46 17.44
CA ALA A 753 32.59 83.12 17.69
C ALA A 753 32.34 81.64 18.01
N TRP A 754 33.39 80.80 17.93
CA TRP A 754 33.33 79.37 18.19
C TRP A 754 34.15 78.98 19.43
N THR A 755 33.72 77.93 20.11
CA THR A 755 34.48 77.26 21.17
C THR A 755 34.67 75.80 20.75
N LEU A 756 35.93 75.37 20.65
CA LEU A 756 36.29 73.97 20.44
C LEU A 756 36.60 73.31 21.78
N ALA A 757 36.17 72.06 21.96
CA ALA A 757 36.37 71.31 23.19
C ALA A 757 36.71 69.85 22.87
N PRO A 758 37.98 69.41 22.99
CA PRO A 758 38.27 67.98 23.15
C PRO A 758 37.53 67.43 24.38
N LYS A 759 36.97 66.23 24.23
CA LYS A 759 36.14 65.54 25.23
C LYS A 759 36.60 64.10 25.43
N LEU A 760 36.60 63.65 26.68
CA LEU A 760 36.71 62.25 27.07
C LEU A 760 35.54 61.88 27.96
N GLY A 761 34.97 60.70 27.79
CA GLY A 761 33.83 60.24 28.57
C GLY A 761 33.86 58.75 28.86
N VAL A 762 33.19 58.37 29.94
CA VAL A 762 32.92 56.97 30.26
C VAL A 762 31.47 56.80 30.70
N THR A 763 30.79 55.83 30.10
CA THR A 763 29.41 55.46 30.43
C THR A 763 29.37 54.01 30.91
N TYR A 764 28.88 53.78 32.12
CA TYR A 764 28.56 52.47 32.65
C TYR A 764 27.06 52.21 32.58
N VAL A 765 26.68 51.06 32.03
CA VAL A 765 25.30 50.58 32.01
C VAL A 765 25.23 49.18 32.60
N ARG A 766 24.39 48.98 33.61
CA ARG A 766 24.05 47.65 34.12
C ARG A 766 22.60 47.34 33.86
N THR A 767 22.32 46.40 32.97
CA THR A 767 20.96 45.95 32.66
C THR A 767 20.72 44.57 33.26
N SER A 768 19.63 44.41 34.00
CA SER A 768 19.20 43.16 34.64
C SER A 768 17.84 42.75 34.14
N ARG A 769 17.69 41.46 33.82
CA ARG A 769 16.47 40.82 33.33
C ARG A 769 16.00 39.79 34.37
N ALA A 770 14.76 39.89 34.81
CA ALA A 770 14.15 38.87 35.66
C ALA A 770 14.01 37.52 34.92
N ALA A 771 13.75 36.44 35.66
CA ALA A 771 13.41 35.16 35.04
C ALA A 771 12.11 35.29 34.21
N ALA A 772 11.98 34.48 33.17
CA ALA A 772 10.79 34.47 32.30
C ALA A 772 10.28 33.04 32.10
N ALA A 773 8.97 32.88 31.93
CA ALA A 773 8.35 31.60 31.59
C ALA A 773 7.37 31.79 30.44
N GLU A 774 7.54 31.04 29.36
CA GLU A 774 6.75 31.13 28.14
C GLU A 774 5.46 30.32 28.22
N GLN A 775 4.39 30.93 27.73
CA GLN A 775 3.10 30.28 27.55
C GLN A 775 2.75 30.20 26.07
N GLY A 776 2.10 29.11 25.64
CA GLY A 776 1.51 28.97 24.30
C GLY A 776 2.29 28.15 23.27
N LEU A 777 3.41 27.52 23.64
CA LEU A 777 4.23 26.71 22.71
C LEU A 777 4.30 25.21 23.04
N GLY A 778 3.51 24.74 24.01
CA GLY A 778 3.49 23.34 24.43
C GLY A 778 4.86 22.89 24.94
N ASP A 779 5.32 21.72 24.48
CA ASP A 779 6.61 21.14 24.87
C ASP A 779 7.83 22.01 24.47
N PHE A 780 7.64 23.00 23.57
CA PHE A 780 8.70 23.95 23.17
C PHE A 780 8.68 25.28 23.94
N SER A 781 7.78 25.46 24.92
CA SER A 781 7.75 26.66 25.80
C SER A 781 9.01 26.73 26.67
N LEU A 782 9.70 27.87 26.71
CA LEU A 782 10.90 28.05 27.53
C LEU A 782 10.63 28.59 28.95
N SER A 783 11.38 28.10 29.93
CA SER A 783 11.66 28.76 31.21
C SER A 783 13.10 29.29 31.18
N VAL A 784 13.29 30.59 31.40
CA VAL A 784 14.56 31.30 31.18
C VAL A 784 15.07 31.93 32.47
N ASP A 785 16.30 31.59 32.85
CA ASP A 785 16.94 32.03 34.08
C ASP A 785 17.21 33.54 34.09
N LYS A 786 17.07 34.20 35.25
CA LYS A 786 17.40 35.63 35.40
C LYS A 786 18.84 35.92 34.94
N GLY A 787 19.06 37.06 34.31
CA GLY A 787 20.36 37.43 33.72
C GLY A 787 20.70 38.90 33.94
N HIS A 788 21.96 39.27 33.75
CA HIS A 788 22.38 40.67 33.76
C HIS A 788 23.60 40.88 32.86
N ARG A 789 23.79 42.12 32.39
CA ARG A 789 24.96 42.57 31.63
C ARG A 789 25.50 43.85 32.23
N ASN A 790 26.82 43.95 32.28
CA ASN A 790 27.57 45.16 32.61
C ASN A 790 28.27 45.63 31.33
N SER A 791 27.97 46.84 30.87
CA SER A 791 28.55 47.44 29.67
C SER A 791 29.30 48.71 30.05
N TRP A 792 30.55 48.83 29.61
CA TRP A 792 31.38 50.03 29.80
C TRP A 792 31.68 50.63 28.44
N PHE A 793 31.34 51.90 28.24
CA PHE A 793 31.62 52.64 27.02
C PHE A 793 32.66 53.71 27.29
N GLY A 794 33.76 53.72 26.54
CA GLY A 794 34.69 54.84 26.49
C GLY A 794 34.40 55.72 25.28
N GLU A 795 34.44 57.04 25.44
CA GLU A 795 34.24 58.01 24.36
C GLU A 795 35.41 59.00 24.30
N ALA A 796 35.90 59.26 23.08
CA ALA A 796 36.86 60.32 22.80
C ALA A 796 36.39 61.14 21.59
N ALA A 797 36.26 62.45 21.76
CA ALA A 797 35.63 63.31 20.75
C ALA A 797 36.18 64.74 20.74
N VAL A 798 35.84 65.50 19.69
CA VAL A 798 36.01 66.95 19.64
C VAL A 798 34.64 67.57 19.37
N ALA A 799 34.26 68.55 20.18
CA ALA A 799 33.03 69.31 20.03
C ALA A 799 33.30 70.77 19.63
N ALA A 800 32.37 71.38 18.91
CA ALA A 800 32.35 72.77 18.52
C ALA A 800 31.00 73.39 18.90
N THR A 801 31.01 74.53 19.58
CA THR A 801 29.81 75.29 19.96
C THR A 801 29.96 76.74 19.56
N GLY A 802 28.91 77.36 19.01
CA GLY A 802 28.89 78.77 18.62
C GLY A 802 27.75 79.54 19.28
N SER A 803 27.79 80.87 19.19
CA SER A 803 26.69 81.75 19.64
C SER A 803 26.49 82.87 18.64
N PHE A 804 25.29 82.98 18.07
CA PHE A 804 24.96 83.93 17.00
C PHE A 804 23.63 84.62 17.29
N ASP A 805 23.52 85.92 16.98
CA ASP A 805 22.24 86.63 17.01
C ASP A 805 21.55 86.51 15.64
N LEU A 806 20.33 85.99 15.64
CA LEU A 806 19.50 85.83 14.44
C LEU A 806 18.14 86.50 14.66
N ALA A 807 17.94 87.66 14.03
CA ALA A 807 16.67 88.41 14.06
C ALA A 807 16.11 88.66 15.49
N GLY A 808 16.98 88.89 16.47
CA GLY A 808 16.60 89.15 17.87
C GLY A 808 16.52 87.90 18.78
N ALA A 809 16.70 86.70 18.22
CA ALA A 809 16.83 85.45 18.96
C ALA A 809 18.29 84.97 18.98
N LYS A 810 18.76 84.46 20.12
CA LYS A 810 20.12 83.91 20.26
C LYS A 810 20.15 82.44 19.85
N LEU A 811 20.97 82.13 18.86
CA LEU A 811 21.17 80.80 18.27
C LEU A 811 22.46 80.17 18.82
N THR A 812 22.39 78.92 19.27
CA THR A 812 23.52 78.15 19.81
C THR A 812 23.67 76.82 19.05
N PRO A 813 24.41 76.77 17.93
CA PRO A 813 24.71 75.52 17.25
C PRO A 813 25.79 74.71 18.00
N TYR A 814 25.66 73.39 17.92
CA TYR A 814 26.55 72.39 18.50
C TYR A 814 26.89 71.32 17.45
N ALA A 815 28.15 70.90 17.39
CA ALA A 815 28.58 69.74 16.62
C ALA A 815 29.65 68.96 17.38
N GLN A 816 29.67 67.63 17.24
CA GLN A 816 30.65 66.75 17.87
C GLN A 816 30.95 65.59 16.93
N VAL A 817 32.23 65.20 16.85
CA VAL A 817 32.69 64.00 16.16
C VAL A 817 33.70 63.26 17.05
N GLY A 818 33.61 61.94 17.11
CA GLY A 818 34.47 61.12 17.95
C GLY A 818 34.30 59.63 17.75
N VAL A 819 34.91 58.84 18.62
CA VAL A 819 34.81 57.37 18.64
C VAL A 819 34.26 56.93 19.98
N ARG A 820 33.34 55.96 19.96
CA ARG A 820 32.82 55.26 21.14
C ARG A 820 33.25 53.79 21.08
N GLN A 821 33.77 53.28 22.19
CA GLN A 821 34.26 51.92 22.34
C GLN A 821 33.52 51.21 23.48
N LEU A 822 32.84 50.09 23.20
CA LEU A 822 32.45 49.11 24.21
C LEU A 822 33.69 48.36 24.70
N MET A 823 33.89 48.35 26.02
CA MET A 823 35.01 47.71 26.71
C MET A 823 34.54 46.41 27.38
N GLY A 824 35.25 45.30 27.16
CA GLY A 824 34.97 43.99 27.79
C GLY A 824 34.46 42.90 26.83
N ASP A 825 33.94 41.81 27.39
CA ASP A 825 33.36 40.68 26.63
C ASP A 825 32.04 41.11 25.96
N ALA A 826 31.91 40.84 24.67
CA ALA A 826 30.72 41.18 23.88
C ALA A 826 29.59 40.15 24.06
N ARG A 827 29.89 38.94 24.56
CA ARG A 827 28.93 37.85 24.75
C ARG A 827 27.85 38.17 25.77
N VAL A 828 26.66 37.63 25.52
CA VAL A 828 25.46 37.84 26.34
C VAL A 828 24.83 36.48 26.65
N PRO A 829 25.44 35.67 27.53
CA PRO A 829 24.95 34.33 27.79
C PRO A 829 23.55 34.37 28.39
N VAL A 830 22.66 33.54 27.85
CA VAL A 830 21.29 33.33 28.33
C VAL A 830 21.02 31.85 28.48
N THR A 831 20.64 31.46 29.69
CA THR A 831 20.30 30.07 30.04
C THR A 831 18.79 29.90 30.13
N GLY A 832 18.27 28.82 29.55
CA GLY A 832 16.88 28.43 29.68
C GLY A 832 16.71 26.92 29.57
N GLN A 833 15.46 26.48 29.54
CA GLN A 833 15.06 25.10 29.33
C GLN A 833 13.64 25.04 28.78
N PHE A 834 13.28 23.97 28.07
CA PHE A 834 11.88 23.67 27.84
C PHE A 834 11.17 23.42 29.18
N THR A 835 9.92 23.87 29.27
CA THR A 835 9.14 23.85 30.50
C THR A 835 8.80 22.42 30.87
N GLY A 836 9.42 21.91 31.94
CA GLY A 836 9.28 20.51 32.35
C GLY A 836 10.41 19.58 31.88
N ALA A 837 11.34 20.06 31.04
CA ALA A 837 12.55 19.33 30.70
C ALA A 837 13.57 19.34 31.87
N GLY A 838 14.33 18.25 32.01
CA GLY A 838 15.35 18.08 33.08
C GLY A 838 16.70 18.74 32.81
N SER A 839 16.93 19.20 31.58
CA SER A 839 18.21 19.77 31.13
C SER A 839 18.06 21.24 30.75
N LYS A 840 19.18 21.97 30.72
CA LYS A 840 19.26 23.39 30.37
C LYS A 840 20.08 23.62 29.09
N ILE A 841 19.73 24.66 28.35
CA ILE A 841 20.48 25.19 27.21
C ILE A 841 21.04 26.57 27.56
N THR A 842 22.28 26.84 27.19
CA THR A 842 22.87 28.19 27.24
C THR A 842 23.33 28.59 25.85
N VAL A 843 22.88 29.74 25.39
CA VAL A 843 23.25 30.36 24.11
C VAL A 843 23.61 31.82 24.34
N ASP A 844 24.18 32.48 23.33
CA ASP A 844 24.45 33.91 23.39
C ASP A 844 23.32 34.73 22.77
N GLY A 845 22.87 35.77 23.49
CA GLY A 845 22.07 36.86 22.94
C GLY A 845 22.91 37.79 22.06
N ILE A 846 22.30 38.84 21.55
CA ILE A 846 22.96 39.72 20.59
C ILE A 846 24.22 40.41 21.15
N GLU A 847 25.31 40.25 20.41
CA GLU A 847 26.61 40.84 20.72
C GLU A 847 26.76 42.18 20.01
N ARG A 848 27.14 43.24 20.72
CA ARG A 848 27.40 44.57 20.16
C ARG A 848 28.84 44.65 19.69
N GLU A 849 29.06 45.14 18.47
CA GLU A 849 30.42 45.42 17.97
C GLU A 849 31.12 46.50 18.83
N GLY A 850 32.42 46.32 19.01
CA GLY A 850 33.21 47.08 19.98
C GLY A 850 33.37 48.57 19.69
N THR A 851 33.51 48.99 18.43
CA THR A 851 33.94 50.36 18.09
C THR A 851 32.99 51.02 17.11
N ALA A 852 32.56 52.25 17.39
CA ALA A 852 31.73 53.04 16.49
C ALA A 852 32.23 54.48 16.33
N LEU A 853 32.16 55.01 15.12
CA LEU A 853 32.28 56.43 14.83
C LEU A 853 31.01 57.15 15.30
N ARG A 854 31.14 58.14 16.17
CA ARG A 854 30.01 58.91 16.71
C ARG A 854 30.00 60.33 16.17
N VAL A 855 28.84 60.79 15.72
CA VAL A 855 28.58 62.18 15.28
C VAL A 855 27.35 62.70 16.02
N ALA A 856 27.43 63.89 16.61
CA ALA A 856 26.28 64.58 17.19
C ALA A 856 26.18 66.02 16.69
N LEU A 857 24.95 66.47 16.43
CA LEU A 857 24.61 67.81 15.97
C LEU A 857 23.47 68.36 16.84
N GLY A 858 23.51 69.64 17.17
CA GLY A 858 22.51 70.28 18.01
C GLY A 858 22.30 71.75 17.69
N LEU A 859 21.13 72.26 18.05
CA LEU A 859 20.76 73.66 17.87
C LEU A 859 19.86 74.11 19.03
N GLY A 860 20.26 75.17 19.74
CA GLY A 860 19.43 75.88 20.72
C GLY A 860 19.01 77.25 20.21
N ILE A 861 17.76 77.67 20.46
CA ILE A 861 17.22 78.99 20.12
C ILE A 861 16.54 79.60 21.36
N ASP A 862 17.02 80.77 21.79
CA ASP A 862 16.32 81.59 22.80
C ASP A 862 15.18 82.37 22.14
N LEU A 863 13.93 82.02 22.44
CA LEU A 863 12.75 82.70 21.91
C LEU A 863 12.42 84.00 22.65
N SER A 864 12.74 84.05 23.94
CA SER A 864 12.58 85.20 24.83
C SER A 864 13.48 85.03 26.06
N GLU A 865 13.51 86.01 26.95
CA GLU A 865 14.22 85.86 28.22
C GLU A 865 13.61 84.71 29.04
N GLY A 866 14.36 83.61 29.17
CA GLY A 866 13.94 82.45 29.94
C GLY A 866 13.25 81.32 29.16
N VAL A 867 12.98 81.46 27.85
CA VAL A 867 12.38 80.39 27.03
C VAL A 867 13.33 79.95 25.93
N ARG A 868 13.76 78.68 25.94
CA ARG A 868 14.65 78.10 24.92
C ARG A 868 14.08 76.82 24.31
N LEU A 869 14.10 76.75 22.98
CA LEU A 869 13.89 75.52 22.22
C LEU A 869 15.23 74.87 21.85
N GLN A 870 15.25 73.55 21.80
CA GLN A 870 16.41 72.77 21.41
C GLN A 870 16.03 71.62 20.48
N ALA A 871 16.90 71.30 19.53
CA ALA A 871 16.82 70.12 18.68
C ALA A 871 18.21 69.51 18.54
N GLY A 872 18.28 68.19 18.42
CA GLY A 872 19.54 67.47 18.27
C GLY A 872 19.42 66.14 17.55
N TYR A 873 20.56 65.67 17.05
CA TYR A 873 20.75 64.39 16.40
C TYR A 873 22.06 63.76 16.91
N SER A 874 22.06 62.46 17.17
CA SER A 874 23.26 61.69 17.48
C SER A 874 23.23 60.37 16.69
N GLY A 875 24.31 60.08 15.97
CA GLY A 875 24.49 58.90 15.16
C GLY A 875 25.78 58.16 15.51
N GLU A 876 25.73 56.83 15.51
CA GLU A 876 26.88 55.93 15.54
C GLU A 876 26.92 55.13 14.24
N PHE A 877 28.10 55.11 13.62
CA PHE A 877 28.37 54.49 12.32
C PHE A 877 29.54 53.52 12.48
N THR A 878 29.56 52.44 11.68
CA THR A 878 30.43 51.26 11.80
C THR A 878 30.05 50.33 12.95
N GLY A 879 29.79 49.06 12.61
CA GLY A 879 29.30 48.04 13.51
C GLY A 879 27.84 48.16 13.89
N THR A 880 27.54 48.62 15.10
CA THR A 880 26.16 48.92 15.50
C THR A 880 25.76 50.27 14.92
N GLU A 881 24.78 50.26 14.01
CA GLU A 881 24.27 51.48 13.41
C GLU A 881 23.16 52.06 14.29
N ARG A 882 23.43 53.17 14.96
CA ARG A 882 22.50 53.81 15.90
C ARG A 882 22.22 55.24 15.45
N ASN A 883 20.95 55.63 15.51
CA ASN A 883 20.51 56.97 15.16
C ASN A 883 19.50 57.44 16.19
N SER A 884 19.65 58.67 16.66
CA SER A 884 18.74 59.28 17.62
C SER A 884 18.48 60.73 17.28
N VAL A 885 17.24 61.16 17.49
CA VAL A 885 16.79 62.54 17.40
C VAL A 885 16.16 62.94 18.71
N MET A 886 16.38 64.18 19.10
CA MET A 886 15.89 64.74 20.34
C MET A 886 15.39 66.16 20.09
N GLY A 887 14.41 66.58 20.86
CA GLY A 887 13.98 67.97 20.88
C GLY A 887 13.34 68.32 22.20
N GLY A 888 13.48 69.57 22.60
CA GLY A 888 13.02 69.98 23.91
C GLY A 888 12.76 71.46 24.06
N LEU A 889 12.21 71.78 25.21
CA LEU A 889 11.90 73.13 25.66
C LEU A 889 12.43 73.28 27.09
N SER A 890 13.02 74.43 27.39
CA SER A 890 13.36 74.81 28.76
C SER A 890 12.77 76.18 29.09
N PHE A 891 12.31 76.30 30.33
CA PHE A 891 11.74 77.52 30.91
C PHE A 891 12.49 77.85 32.20
N ARG A 892 13.02 79.07 32.29
CA ARG A 892 13.70 79.61 33.48
C ARG A 892 12.77 80.58 34.21
N PHE A 893 12.68 80.42 35.53
CA PHE A 893 11.81 81.21 36.41
C PHE A 893 12.47 82.49 36.91
#